data_AF-A0A7V5XE91-F1
#
_entry.id   AF-A0A7V5XE91-F1
#
_cell.length_a   1.000
_cell.length_b   1.000
_cell.length_c   1.000
_cell.angle_alpha   90.00
_cell.angle_beta   90.00
_cell.angle_gamma   90.00
#
_symmetry.space_group_name_H-M   'P 1'
#
loop_
_entity.id
_entity.type
_entity.pdbx_description
1 polymer ?
#
loop_
_entity_poly.entity_id
_entity_poly.type
_entity_poly.pdbx_seq_one_letter_code
_entity_poly.pdbx_strand_id
1 'polypeptide(L)'
;HAGHDELAEVLQAHPDIAFKLPRVVACSSYLADVLGRYPSLLGELLNAGRLRRPLADRELDGLLGETIHAGITEAECMRRLRIFRHRELLRIAWRDLNGLANVPETLEELSVLADAELRATLDWAASDLAEVYGTACEASGSVAEFVILAMGKLGGRELNFSSDIDLVFLYTDRGRTSGPRQIDNEQYFRLLAQRIIRLLNHKTADGFAYRVDARLRPFGDAGPLAVSLPAFEAYLLAHGRDWERYAYVKARVVNDWEGTDRLDAEILRPFVYRRYLDYGVFSSLRDMKAMIEAEGRRREYSNNLKLGPGGIREIEFIVQSLQLVRGGTIAELRERELKRALPALVRHGLLPERVADELWQAYQLLRRVENCLQAIADRQTHDLPDDEQGRDRLAFATGHADWPALLKAVDEQRAIVAAHFRDIVFRAGEQPEQDSTAARLAIAWAEGMAVPDANRLLEQAGLPDAEPARQQLQALRDSSQYRRMDEAGRQRLDALIPQLVIAAGRQEQPLRALSGAIRVVQAIGRRSAYLALLNENPAALRRLVQLCALSEFLVQQLEAHPLLLDELLDPRIFSEPPDRGELRAELLARLSRVDEADREHRLYAIVNFQQAATFRVAVADLSGSLPLMKVSDRLTDIAELVLQAALDLAWNELVERHGVPRCIEDGRTRQAGFAIVGYGKLGG
;
A
#
# COMPACT_ATOMS: atom_id res chain seq x y z
N HIS A 1 -39.40 -0.99 35.84
CA HIS A 1 -40.77 -0.47 36.09
C HIS A 1 -40.80 1.00 35.74
N ALA A 2 -40.13 1.92 36.47
CA ALA A 2 -40.12 3.36 36.12
C ALA A 2 -39.72 3.72 34.66
N GLY A 3 -38.69 3.07 34.08
CA GLY A 3 -38.27 3.37 32.70
C GLY A 3 -39.20 2.86 31.59
N HIS A 4 -40.09 1.90 31.88
CA HIS A 4 -41.07 1.43 30.87
C HIS A 4 -42.28 2.36 30.78
N ASP A 5 -42.66 2.99 31.89
CA ASP A 5 -43.71 4.02 31.92
C ASP A 5 -43.28 5.25 31.11
N GLU A 6 -42.00 5.65 31.23
CA GLU A 6 -41.40 6.73 30.44
C GLU A 6 -41.38 6.44 28.93
N LEU A 7 -41.05 5.22 28.51
CA LEU A 7 -41.09 4.83 27.09
C LEU A 7 -42.52 4.89 26.52
N ALA A 8 -43.52 4.45 27.31
CA ALA A 8 -44.91 4.50 26.89
C ALA A 8 -45.40 5.95 26.72
N GLU A 9 -45.03 6.85 27.63
CA GLU A 9 -45.34 8.28 27.53
C GLU A 9 -44.68 8.92 26.30
N VAL A 10 -43.40 8.62 26.04
CA VAL A 10 -42.66 9.10 24.87
C VAL A 10 -43.33 8.64 23.56
N LEU A 11 -43.77 7.37 23.48
CA LEU A 11 -44.44 6.85 22.28
C LEU A 11 -45.83 7.44 22.08
N GLN A 12 -46.56 7.75 23.16
CA GLN A 12 -47.84 8.47 23.08
C GLN A 12 -47.66 9.91 22.58
N ALA A 13 -46.59 10.59 23.02
CA ALA A 13 -46.26 11.94 22.58
C ALA A 13 -45.76 12.03 21.13
N HIS A 14 -45.25 10.92 20.57
CA HIS A 14 -44.69 10.87 19.21
C HIS A 14 -45.30 9.74 18.35
N PRO A 15 -46.52 9.91 17.83
CA PRO A 15 -47.22 8.86 17.07
C PRO A 15 -46.49 8.40 15.80
N ASP A 16 -45.75 9.30 15.15
CA ASP A 16 -44.95 9.01 13.95
C ASP A 16 -43.76 8.09 14.25
N ILE A 17 -43.24 8.17 15.47
CA ILE A 17 -42.17 7.30 15.97
C ILE A 17 -42.75 5.96 16.40
N ALA A 18 -43.89 5.97 17.10
CA ALA A 18 -44.60 4.76 17.48
C ALA A 18 -44.95 3.87 16.26
N PHE A 19 -45.27 4.47 15.11
CA PHE A 19 -45.52 3.73 13.88
C PHE A 19 -44.27 3.04 13.28
N LYS A 20 -43.08 3.60 13.52
CA LYS A 20 -41.80 3.09 12.99
C LYS A 20 -41.13 2.06 13.89
N LEU A 21 -41.37 2.12 15.20
CA LEU A 21 -40.76 1.24 16.19
C LEU A 21 -40.99 -0.27 15.92
N PRO A 22 -42.19 -0.74 15.54
CA PRO A 22 -42.42 -2.16 15.26
C PRO A 22 -41.49 -2.71 14.17
N ARG A 23 -41.20 -1.91 13.13
CA ARG A 23 -40.27 -2.28 12.06
C ARG A 23 -38.85 -2.48 12.61
N VAL A 24 -38.37 -1.56 13.44
CA VAL A 24 -37.02 -1.63 14.04
C VAL A 24 -36.87 -2.87 14.92
N VAL A 25 -37.85 -3.13 15.79
CA VAL A 25 -37.85 -4.27 16.72
C VAL A 25 -38.02 -5.61 15.97
N ALA A 26 -38.84 -5.66 14.92
CA ALA A 26 -39.02 -6.87 14.12
C ALA A 26 -37.74 -7.23 13.33
N CYS A 27 -37.03 -6.22 12.82
CA CYS A 27 -35.81 -6.39 12.05
C CYS A 27 -34.56 -6.66 12.93
N SER A 28 -34.55 -6.23 14.19
CA SER A 28 -33.39 -6.36 15.07
C SER A 28 -33.74 -6.82 16.47
N SER A 29 -33.42 -8.08 16.77
CA SER A 29 -33.44 -8.61 18.14
C SER A 29 -32.46 -7.88 19.05
N TYR A 30 -31.32 -7.44 18.52
CA TYR A 30 -30.35 -6.66 19.30
C TYR A 30 -30.94 -5.34 19.80
N LEU A 31 -31.62 -4.58 18.93
CA LEU A 31 -32.24 -3.32 19.33
C LEU A 31 -33.43 -3.54 20.25
N ALA A 32 -34.17 -4.64 20.08
CA ALA A 32 -35.21 -5.05 21.00
C ALA A 32 -34.64 -5.25 22.42
N ASP A 33 -33.52 -5.96 22.53
CA ASP A 33 -32.84 -6.21 23.81
C ASP A 33 -32.27 -4.91 24.41
N VAL A 34 -31.67 -4.03 23.59
CA VAL A 34 -31.16 -2.72 24.02
C VAL A 34 -32.29 -1.85 24.58
N LEU A 35 -33.43 -1.76 23.88
CA LEU A 35 -34.59 -0.99 24.34
C LEU A 35 -35.24 -1.60 25.59
N GLY A 36 -35.24 -2.93 25.71
CA GLY A 36 -35.72 -3.61 26.90
C GLY A 36 -34.84 -3.32 28.13
N ARG A 37 -33.52 -3.22 27.93
CA ARG A 37 -32.55 -3.01 29.01
C ARG A 37 -32.32 -1.54 29.37
N TYR A 38 -32.35 -0.65 28.38
CA TYR A 38 -32.09 0.79 28.51
C TYR A 38 -33.21 1.60 27.85
N PRO A 39 -34.43 1.58 28.41
CA PRO A 39 -35.60 2.18 27.77
C PRO A 39 -35.52 3.72 27.61
N SER A 40 -34.71 4.41 28.44
CA SER A 40 -34.53 5.87 28.35
C SER A 40 -33.82 6.32 27.06
N LEU A 41 -33.00 5.45 26.44
CA LEU A 41 -32.17 5.82 25.29
C LEU A 41 -33.01 6.33 24.11
N LEU A 42 -34.19 5.74 23.88
CA LEU A 42 -35.06 6.20 22.80
C LEU A 42 -35.60 7.61 23.09
N GLY A 43 -36.03 7.88 24.33
CA GLY A 43 -36.50 9.19 24.76
C GLY A 43 -35.41 10.25 24.65
N GLU A 44 -34.18 9.94 25.07
CA GLU A 44 -33.01 10.82 24.95
C GLU A 44 -32.75 11.21 23.49
N LEU A 45 -32.74 10.23 22.58
CA LEU A 45 -32.52 10.45 21.16
C LEU A 45 -33.64 11.25 20.49
N LEU A 46 -34.89 11.05 20.94
CA LEU A 46 -36.07 11.75 20.44
C LEU A 46 -36.11 13.20 20.88
N ASN A 47 -35.96 13.44 22.18
CA ASN A 47 -36.00 14.78 22.77
C ASN A 47 -34.88 15.67 22.20
N ALA A 48 -33.72 15.09 21.91
CA ALA A 48 -32.62 15.79 21.26
C ALA A 48 -32.76 15.89 19.72
N GLY A 49 -33.84 15.35 19.12
CA GLY A 49 -34.08 15.37 17.68
C GLY A 49 -33.09 14.54 16.85
N ARG A 50 -32.28 13.67 17.49
CA ARG A 50 -31.14 12.98 16.86
C ARG A 50 -31.55 11.79 16.00
N LEU A 51 -32.71 11.18 16.20
CA LEU A 51 -33.19 10.09 15.33
C LEU A 51 -33.40 10.52 13.87
N ARG A 52 -33.59 11.81 13.60
CA ARG A 52 -33.97 12.33 12.27
C ARG A 52 -32.80 12.82 11.43
N ARG A 53 -31.60 12.96 12.00
CA ARG A 53 -30.41 13.47 11.30
C ARG A 53 -29.15 12.66 11.62
N PRO A 54 -28.14 12.68 10.73
CA PRO A 54 -26.83 12.18 11.10
C PRO A 54 -26.17 13.12 12.14
N LEU A 55 -25.20 12.59 12.89
CA LEU A 55 -24.36 13.37 13.80
C LEU A 55 -22.97 13.56 13.19
N ALA A 56 -22.44 14.76 13.31
CA ALA A 56 -21.10 15.08 12.85
C ALA A 56 -20.04 14.64 13.88
N ASP A 57 -18.81 14.47 13.42
CA ASP A 57 -17.67 13.98 14.21
C ASP A 57 -17.47 14.77 15.52
N ARG A 58 -17.36 16.10 15.41
CA ARG A 58 -17.19 17.00 16.57
C ARG A 58 -18.39 17.02 17.52
N GLU A 59 -19.60 16.70 17.03
CA GLU A 59 -20.77 16.60 17.90
C GLU A 59 -20.69 15.33 18.76
N LEU A 60 -20.27 14.20 18.19
CA LEU A 60 -20.04 12.98 18.97
C LEU A 60 -18.91 13.15 19.99
N ASP A 61 -17.81 13.81 19.61
CA ASP A 61 -16.72 14.13 20.55
C ASP A 61 -17.24 14.92 21.76
N GLY A 62 -18.10 15.92 21.54
CA GLY A 62 -18.71 16.69 22.62
C GLY A 62 -19.58 15.84 23.55
N LEU A 63 -20.44 14.99 22.98
CA LEU A 63 -21.31 14.09 23.76
C LEU A 63 -20.53 13.03 24.53
N LEU A 64 -19.43 12.52 23.96
CA LEU A 64 -18.53 11.62 24.65
C LEU A 64 -17.75 12.35 25.74
N GLY A 65 -17.28 13.58 25.52
CA GLY A 65 -16.58 14.37 26.54
C GLY A 65 -17.43 14.67 27.79
N GLU A 66 -18.75 14.81 27.63
CA GLU A 66 -19.70 14.94 28.74
C GLU A 66 -19.81 13.65 29.58
N THR A 67 -19.56 12.48 28.97
CA THR A 67 -19.77 11.17 29.60
C THR A 67 -18.45 10.48 30.00
N ILE A 68 -17.39 10.64 29.24
CA ILE A 68 -16.06 10.06 29.45
C ILE A 68 -15.10 11.20 29.74
N HIS A 69 -14.68 11.32 31.00
CA HIS A 69 -13.79 12.38 31.45
C HIS A 69 -12.80 11.84 32.49
N ALA A 70 -11.72 12.59 32.74
CA ALA A 70 -10.76 12.26 33.80
C ALA A 70 -11.46 12.11 35.17
N GLY A 71 -10.97 11.19 36.00
CA GLY A 71 -11.47 10.97 37.37
C GLY A 71 -12.60 9.94 37.52
N ILE A 72 -13.12 9.36 36.44
CA ILE A 72 -13.98 8.16 36.54
C ILE A 72 -13.14 6.88 36.53
N THR A 73 -13.62 5.84 37.20
CA THR A 73 -12.93 4.53 37.25
C THR A 73 -12.94 3.81 35.90
N GLU A 74 -12.01 2.88 35.70
CA GLU A 74 -11.95 2.02 34.50
C GLU A 74 -13.29 1.30 34.23
N ALA A 75 -13.94 0.79 35.28
CA ALA A 75 -15.21 0.09 35.16
C ALA A 75 -16.34 1.02 34.69
N GLU A 76 -16.36 2.26 35.17
CA GLU A 76 -17.34 3.26 34.76
C GLU A 76 -17.08 3.73 33.33
N CYS A 77 -15.82 3.95 32.94
CA CYS A 77 -15.43 4.26 31.57
C CYS A 77 -15.91 3.16 30.60
N MET A 78 -15.62 1.88 30.92
CA MET A 78 -16.10 0.75 30.12
C MET A 78 -17.63 0.74 29.99
N ARG A 79 -18.36 0.93 31.08
CA ARG A 79 -19.82 0.93 31.07
C ARG A 79 -20.37 2.05 30.19
N ARG A 80 -19.86 3.28 30.34
CA ARG A 80 -20.31 4.45 29.60
C ARG A 80 -20.04 4.33 28.09
N LEU A 81 -18.87 3.83 27.69
CA LEU A 81 -18.57 3.55 26.28
C LEU A 81 -19.61 2.59 25.66
N ARG A 82 -19.95 1.50 26.37
CA ARG A 82 -20.91 0.50 25.86
C ARG A 82 -22.33 1.05 25.73
N ILE A 83 -22.79 1.80 26.74
CA ILE A 83 -24.12 2.43 26.71
C ILE A 83 -24.17 3.49 25.60
N PHE A 84 -23.10 4.26 25.41
CA PHE A 84 -22.99 5.22 24.32
C PHE A 84 -23.09 4.54 22.96
N ARG A 85 -22.29 3.48 22.72
CA ARG A 85 -22.40 2.66 21.51
C ARG A 85 -23.82 2.12 21.29
N HIS A 86 -24.46 1.58 22.32
CA HIS A 86 -25.85 1.09 22.20
C HIS A 86 -26.81 2.18 21.76
N ARG A 87 -26.71 3.37 22.34
CA ARG A 87 -27.53 4.53 21.98
C ARG A 87 -27.31 4.93 20.53
N GLU A 88 -26.07 5.05 20.09
CA GLU A 88 -25.76 5.49 18.74
C GLU A 88 -26.05 4.41 17.69
N LEU A 89 -25.84 3.12 17.99
CA LEU A 89 -26.27 2.05 17.09
C LEU A 89 -27.79 1.96 16.97
N LEU A 90 -28.54 2.21 18.04
CA LEU A 90 -29.99 2.36 17.97
C LEU A 90 -30.37 3.50 17.02
N ARG A 91 -29.73 4.67 17.14
CA ARG A 91 -29.97 5.82 16.26
C ARG A 91 -29.64 5.50 14.80
N ILE A 92 -28.48 4.93 14.51
CA ILE A 92 -28.02 4.64 13.15
C ILE A 92 -28.89 3.55 12.51
N ALA A 93 -29.15 2.45 13.21
CA ALA A 93 -30.02 1.38 12.72
C ALA A 93 -31.48 1.84 12.54
N TRP A 94 -31.97 2.71 13.42
CA TRP A 94 -33.28 3.33 13.24
C TRP A 94 -33.37 4.08 11.91
N ARG A 95 -32.32 4.86 11.58
CA ARG A 95 -32.27 5.62 10.33
C ARG A 95 -32.19 4.70 9.11
N ASP A 96 -31.30 3.70 9.13
CA ASP A 96 -31.12 2.73 8.03
C ASP A 96 -32.41 1.91 7.78
N LEU A 97 -32.94 1.25 8.82
CA LEU A 97 -34.11 0.37 8.71
C LEU A 97 -35.39 1.11 8.29
N ASN A 98 -35.53 2.39 8.63
CA ASN A 98 -36.67 3.22 8.23
C ASN A 98 -36.43 4.03 6.95
N GLY A 99 -35.32 3.81 6.23
CA GLY A 99 -35.02 4.49 4.97
C GLY A 99 -34.76 6.00 5.11
N LEU A 100 -34.29 6.43 6.29
CA LEU A 100 -33.89 7.82 6.56
C LEU A 100 -32.40 8.07 6.26
N ALA A 101 -31.62 7.02 6.09
CA ALA A 101 -30.23 7.04 5.68
C ALA A 101 -30.02 6.12 4.48
N ASN A 102 -29.07 6.47 3.61
CA ASN A 102 -28.58 5.57 2.57
C ASN A 102 -27.32 4.86 3.05
N VAL A 103 -26.88 3.83 2.31
CA VAL A 103 -25.71 3.04 2.69
C VAL A 103 -24.45 3.90 2.92
N PRO A 104 -24.06 4.83 2.03
CA PRO A 104 -22.90 5.69 2.27
C PRO A 104 -22.98 6.50 3.57
N GLU A 105 -24.16 7.01 3.92
CA GLU A 105 -24.38 7.74 5.16
C GLU A 105 -24.28 6.80 6.37
N THR A 106 -24.93 5.64 6.34
CA THR A 106 -24.85 4.65 7.43
C THR A 106 -23.42 4.20 7.70
N LEU A 107 -22.63 3.92 6.66
CA LEU A 107 -21.23 3.52 6.80
C LEU A 107 -20.38 4.65 7.40
N GLU A 108 -20.61 5.90 6.97
CA GLU A 108 -19.92 7.08 7.52
C GLU A 108 -20.26 7.27 9.00
N GLU A 109 -21.54 7.19 9.38
CA GLU A 109 -21.96 7.37 10.77
C GLU A 109 -21.37 6.31 11.71
N LEU A 110 -21.26 5.06 11.25
CA LEU A 110 -20.60 3.99 12.00
C LEU A 110 -19.10 4.24 12.17
N SER A 111 -18.43 4.72 11.12
CA SER A 111 -17.01 5.09 11.18
C SER A 111 -16.74 6.28 12.08
N VAL A 112 -17.58 7.31 12.01
CA VAL A 112 -17.49 8.50 12.87
C VAL A 112 -17.76 8.16 14.34
N LEU A 113 -18.69 7.24 14.62
CA LEU A 113 -18.89 6.72 15.98
C LEU A 113 -17.64 6.01 16.52
N ALA A 114 -17.03 5.13 15.74
CA ALA A 114 -15.83 4.41 16.15
C ALA A 114 -14.64 5.34 16.39
N ASP A 115 -14.47 6.37 15.53
CA ASP A 115 -13.45 7.40 15.70
C ASP A 115 -13.61 8.16 17.02
N ALA A 116 -14.84 8.62 17.31
CA ALA A 116 -15.12 9.38 18.52
C ALA A 116 -14.90 8.54 19.79
N GLU A 117 -15.36 7.28 19.81
CA GLU A 117 -15.08 6.38 20.94
C GLU A 117 -13.59 6.07 21.10
N LEU A 118 -12.83 5.96 20.01
CA LEU A 118 -11.38 5.79 20.06
C LEU A 118 -10.68 7.00 20.69
N ARG A 119 -11.05 8.23 20.29
CA ARG A 119 -10.49 9.46 20.85
C ARG A 119 -10.83 9.60 22.34
N ALA A 120 -12.09 9.42 22.72
CA ALA A 120 -12.50 9.48 24.13
C ALA A 120 -11.80 8.40 24.99
N THR A 121 -11.59 7.21 24.43
CA THR A 121 -10.86 6.14 25.09
C THR A 121 -9.37 6.47 25.24
N LEU A 122 -8.75 7.06 24.21
CA LEU A 122 -7.37 7.53 24.25
C LEU A 122 -7.19 8.59 25.34
N ASP A 123 -8.04 9.61 25.35
CA ASP A 123 -7.96 10.73 26.31
C ASP A 123 -8.08 10.23 27.75
N TRP A 124 -9.06 9.36 28.03
CA TRP A 124 -9.23 8.77 29.36
C TRP A 124 -8.03 7.89 29.74
N ALA A 125 -7.57 7.00 28.85
CA ALA A 125 -6.47 6.08 29.13
C ALA A 125 -5.13 6.82 29.32
N ALA A 126 -4.89 7.89 28.56
CA ALA A 126 -3.73 8.75 28.72
C ALA A 126 -3.78 9.50 30.07
N SER A 127 -4.95 10.02 30.46
CA SER A 127 -5.14 10.67 31.77
C SER A 127 -4.91 9.70 32.93
N ASP A 128 -5.43 8.47 32.86
CA ASP A 128 -5.24 7.43 33.90
C ASP A 128 -3.76 7.06 34.05
N LEU A 129 -3.06 6.83 32.95
CA LEU A 129 -1.63 6.51 32.98
C LEU A 129 -0.77 7.68 33.44
N ALA A 130 -1.15 8.93 33.12
CA ALA A 130 -0.42 10.12 33.52
C ALA A 130 -0.36 10.30 35.05
N GLU A 131 -1.34 9.79 35.82
CA GLU A 131 -1.30 9.84 37.28
C GLU A 131 -0.09 9.09 37.87
N VAL A 132 0.34 8.01 37.22
CA VAL A 132 1.44 7.14 37.69
C VAL A 132 2.75 7.46 36.99
N TYR A 133 2.70 7.64 35.67
CA TYR A 133 3.89 7.72 34.82
C TYR A 133 4.21 9.15 34.37
N GLY A 134 3.30 10.11 34.56
CA GLY A 134 3.41 11.46 34.01
C GLY A 134 3.31 11.48 32.49
N THR A 135 3.87 12.52 31.87
CA THR A 135 3.83 12.71 30.41
C THR A 135 5.00 12.01 29.75
N ALA A 136 4.78 11.35 28.61
CA ALA A 136 5.86 10.82 27.78
C ALA A 136 6.62 11.98 27.12
N CYS A 137 7.94 12.03 27.29
CA CYS A 137 8.79 13.07 26.72
C CYS A 137 9.83 12.45 25.79
N GLU A 138 10.15 13.15 24.71
CA GLU A 138 11.26 12.86 23.80
C GLU A 138 12.60 13.28 24.44
N ALA A 139 13.72 12.87 23.82
CA ALA A 139 15.06 13.25 24.30
C ALA A 139 15.30 14.78 24.30
N SER A 140 14.62 15.52 23.42
CA SER A 140 14.60 16.98 23.33
C SER A 140 13.80 17.66 24.45
N GLY A 141 12.98 16.92 25.20
CA GLY A 141 12.07 17.45 26.21
C GLY A 141 10.69 17.86 25.68
N SER A 142 10.43 17.73 24.36
CA SER A 142 9.07 17.81 23.79
C SER A 142 8.20 16.64 24.28
N VAL A 143 6.88 16.82 24.24
CA VAL A 143 5.94 15.73 24.50
C VAL A 143 6.02 14.73 23.34
N ALA A 144 6.19 13.45 23.67
CA ALA A 144 6.06 12.39 22.69
C ALA A 144 4.56 12.12 22.48
N GLU A 145 4.10 12.12 21.23
CA GLU A 145 2.69 11.99 20.90
C GLU A 145 2.34 10.57 20.46
N PHE A 146 1.10 10.14 20.74
CA PHE A 146 0.57 8.84 20.35
C PHE A 146 -0.32 8.99 19.11
N VAL A 147 -0.18 8.09 18.15
CA VAL A 147 -0.87 8.14 16.87
C VAL A 147 -1.59 6.82 16.62
N ILE A 148 -2.87 6.89 16.31
CA ILE A 148 -3.72 5.74 16.00
C ILE A 148 -4.02 5.77 14.49
N LEU A 149 -3.46 4.82 13.76
CA LEU A 149 -3.82 4.59 12.37
C LEU A 149 -4.99 3.61 12.28
N ALA A 150 -6.12 4.07 11.76
CA ALA A 150 -7.21 3.22 11.32
C ALA A 150 -6.89 2.61 9.96
N MET A 151 -7.12 1.30 9.87
CA MET A 151 -6.89 0.48 8.68
C MET A 151 -8.21 -0.06 8.15
N GLY A 152 -8.17 -0.76 7.01
CA GLY A 152 -9.31 -1.50 6.48
C GLY A 152 -10.57 -0.64 6.34
N LYS A 153 -11.70 -1.14 6.85
CA LYS A 153 -13.00 -0.44 6.72
C LYS A 153 -13.05 0.86 7.51
N LEU A 154 -12.46 0.92 8.71
CA LEU A 154 -12.43 2.17 9.48
C LEU A 154 -11.58 3.22 8.77
N GLY A 155 -10.43 2.81 8.23
CA GLY A 155 -9.55 3.70 7.46
C GLY A 155 -10.26 4.29 6.23
N GLY A 156 -11.08 3.48 5.56
CA GLY A 156 -11.89 3.89 4.40
C GLY A 156 -13.21 4.56 4.74
N ARG A 157 -13.53 4.83 6.01
CA ARG A 157 -14.84 5.36 6.47
C ARG A 157 -16.04 4.52 5.99
N GLU A 158 -15.87 3.20 6.06
CA GLU A 158 -16.75 2.18 5.49
C GLU A 158 -17.13 1.09 6.51
N LEU A 159 -17.20 1.44 7.80
CA LEU A 159 -17.58 0.46 8.83
C LEU A 159 -19.02 -0.04 8.64
N ASN A 160 -19.23 -1.34 8.87
CA ASN A 160 -20.56 -1.94 9.03
C ASN A 160 -20.86 -2.20 10.53
N PHE A 161 -22.11 -2.54 10.85
CA PHE A 161 -22.62 -2.59 12.22
C PHE A 161 -21.78 -3.41 13.21
N SER A 162 -21.26 -4.55 12.75
CA SER A 162 -20.50 -5.48 13.59
C SER A 162 -19.13 -5.80 13.00
N SER A 163 -18.39 -4.75 12.64
CA SER A 163 -16.98 -4.83 12.23
C SER A 163 -16.01 -4.83 13.41
N ASP A 164 -14.88 -5.49 13.21
CA ASP A 164 -13.67 -5.22 13.98
C ASP A 164 -13.07 -3.88 13.52
N ILE A 165 -12.38 -3.18 14.42
CA ILE A 165 -11.60 -2.00 14.09
C ILE A 165 -10.13 -2.39 13.97
N ASP A 166 -9.60 -2.29 12.75
CA ASP A 166 -8.21 -2.60 12.44
C ASP A 166 -7.33 -1.38 12.74
N LEU A 167 -6.39 -1.50 13.69
CA LEU A 167 -5.58 -0.39 14.19
C LEU A 167 -4.07 -0.67 14.14
N VAL A 168 -3.28 0.37 13.87
CA VAL A 168 -1.83 0.39 14.10
C VAL A 168 -1.50 1.53 15.04
N PHE A 169 -0.79 1.23 16.14
CA PHE A 169 -0.39 2.22 17.13
C PHE A 169 1.04 2.68 16.88
N LEU A 170 1.21 3.99 16.71
CA LEU A 170 2.48 4.63 16.51
C LEU A 170 2.74 5.69 17.59
N TYR A 171 3.99 6.10 17.74
CA TYR A 171 4.36 7.25 18.57
C TYR A 171 5.55 7.99 17.98
N THR A 172 5.71 9.28 18.30
CA THR A 172 6.67 10.16 17.62
C THR A 172 8.12 9.69 17.78
N ASP A 173 8.65 9.64 19.00
CA ASP A 173 10.03 9.25 19.23
C ASP A 173 10.29 8.57 20.59
N ARG A 174 11.49 8.01 20.72
CA ARG A 174 12.03 7.42 21.95
C ARG A 174 12.28 8.50 23.01
N GLY A 175 12.25 8.06 24.25
CA GLY A 175 12.41 8.94 25.40
C GLY A 175 11.87 8.28 26.66
N ARG A 176 11.50 9.07 27.66
CA ARG A 176 11.06 8.59 28.97
C ARG A 176 9.89 9.43 29.48
N THR A 177 9.10 8.83 30.36
CA THR A 177 8.01 9.54 31.04
C THR A 177 8.52 10.42 32.18
N SER A 178 7.83 11.52 32.47
CA SER A 178 8.24 12.57 33.42
C SER A 178 7.73 12.38 34.85
N GLY A 179 6.87 11.41 35.09
CA GLY A 179 6.22 11.19 36.39
C GLY A 179 7.07 10.45 37.42
N PRO A 180 6.48 10.15 38.59
CA PRO A 180 7.20 9.60 39.74
C PRO A 180 7.79 8.22 39.46
N ARG A 181 7.17 7.44 38.57
CA ARG A 181 7.72 6.18 38.06
C ARG A 181 8.10 6.36 36.59
N GLN A 182 9.38 6.58 36.32
CA GLN A 182 9.86 6.76 34.95
C GLN A 182 9.98 5.41 34.22
N ILE A 183 9.38 5.34 33.03
CA ILE A 183 9.51 4.22 32.09
C ILE A 183 9.87 4.75 30.71
N ASP A 184 10.38 3.88 29.84
CA ASP A 184 10.70 4.26 28.47
C ASP A 184 9.40 4.44 27.64
N ASN A 185 9.44 5.33 26.65
CA ASN A 185 8.28 5.63 25.79
C ASN A 185 7.71 4.37 25.12
N GLU A 186 8.57 3.44 24.67
CA GLU A 186 8.13 2.15 24.11
C GLU A 186 7.26 1.37 25.10
N GLN A 187 7.65 1.33 26.38
CA GLN A 187 6.87 0.67 27.41
C GLN A 187 5.58 1.43 27.72
N TYR A 188 5.62 2.76 27.80
CA TYR A 188 4.46 3.59 28.07
C TYR A 188 3.39 3.46 26.98
N PHE A 189 3.77 3.63 25.71
CA PHE A 189 2.83 3.57 24.60
C PHE A 189 2.31 2.15 24.34
N ARG A 190 3.08 1.12 24.67
CA ARG A 190 2.57 -0.26 24.72
C ARG A 190 1.49 -0.43 25.79
N LEU A 191 1.67 0.13 26.99
CA LEU A 191 0.65 0.09 28.05
C LEU A 191 -0.59 0.87 27.65
N LEU A 192 -0.42 2.04 27.02
CA LEU A 192 -1.53 2.85 26.51
C LEU A 192 -2.35 2.09 25.45
N ALA A 193 -1.68 1.50 24.46
CA ALA A 193 -2.33 0.67 23.44
C ALA A 193 -3.07 -0.53 24.06
N GLN A 194 -2.46 -1.23 25.02
CA GLN A 194 -3.11 -2.33 25.76
C GLN A 194 -4.34 -1.86 26.53
N ARG A 195 -4.28 -0.66 27.15
CA ARG A 195 -5.40 -0.08 27.88
C ARG A 195 -6.56 0.24 26.96
N ILE A 196 -6.30 0.87 25.81
CA ILE A 196 -7.31 1.18 24.78
C ILE A 196 -7.99 -0.11 24.30
N ILE A 197 -7.21 -1.13 23.93
CA ILE A 197 -7.75 -2.44 23.50
C ILE A 197 -8.63 -3.04 24.60
N ARG A 198 -8.19 -3.00 25.86
CA ARG A 198 -8.94 -3.55 26.99
C ARG A 198 -10.28 -2.82 27.19
N LEU A 199 -10.29 -1.50 27.19
CA LEU A 199 -11.49 -0.67 27.38
C LEU A 199 -12.56 -0.97 26.31
N LEU A 200 -12.13 -1.13 25.06
CA LEU A 200 -13.02 -1.36 23.92
C LEU A 200 -13.49 -2.82 23.81
N ASN A 201 -12.57 -3.78 23.93
CA ASN A 201 -12.78 -5.18 23.53
C ASN A 201 -13.31 -6.07 24.67
N HIS A 202 -13.01 -5.75 25.94
CA HIS A 202 -13.39 -6.59 27.08
C HIS A 202 -14.91 -6.77 27.19
N LYS A 203 -15.43 -7.99 27.40
CA LYS A 203 -16.88 -8.19 27.58
C LYS A 203 -17.29 -7.93 29.03
N THR A 204 -18.18 -6.98 29.25
CA THR A 204 -18.80 -6.66 30.56
C THR A 204 -20.26 -7.09 30.57
N ALA A 205 -20.98 -6.80 31.67
CA ALA A 205 -22.42 -7.00 31.73
C ALA A 205 -23.18 -6.20 30.66
N ASP A 206 -22.62 -5.07 30.20
CA ASP A 206 -23.15 -4.21 29.14
C ASP A 206 -22.57 -4.57 27.75
N GLY A 207 -21.96 -5.75 27.59
CA GLY A 207 -21.38 -6.19 26.32
C GLY A 207 -19.97 -5.64 26.07
N PHE A 208 -19.67 -5.23 24.85
CA PHE A 208 -18.37 -4.68 24.42
C PHE A 208 -18.61 -3.44 23.52
N ALA A 209 -17.60 -2.57 23.42
CA ALA A 209 -17.65 -1.44 22.50
C ALA A 209 -17.20 -1.89 21.10
N TYR A 210 -15.91 -2.17 20.92
CA TYR A 210 -15.37 -2.67 19.66
C TYR A 210 -14.39 -3.81 19.87
N ARG A 211 -14.44 -4.78 18.96
CA ARG A 211 -13.35 -5.73 18.77
C ARG A 211 -12.22 -5.02 18.04
N VAL A 212 -11.03 -5.08 18.61
CA VAL A 212 -9.84 -4.41 18.07
C VAL A 212 -8.91 -5.45 17.48
N ASP A 213 -8.52 -5.25 16.22
CA ASP A 213 -7.50 -6.05 15.54
C ASP A 213 -6.25 -5.19 15.29
N ALA A 214 -5.10 -5.60 15.81
CA ALA A 214 -3.83 -4.90 15.64
C ALA A 214 -2.81 -5.70 14.81
N ARG A 215 -3.26 -6.69 14.03
CA ARG A 215 -2.37 -7.61 13.28
C ARG A 215 -1.73 -6.99 12.03
N LEU A 216 -2.25 -5.87 11.55
CA LEU A 216 -1.69 -5.14 10.41
C LEU A 216 -0.49 -4.26 10.77
N ARG A 217 -0.03 -4.27 12.03
CA ARG A 217 1.17 -3.57 12.48
C ARG A 217 2.45 -4.23 11.95
N PRO A 218 3.60 -3.52 11.94
CA PRO A 218 4.90 -4.10 11.58
C PRO A 218 5.19 -5.43 12.28
N PHE A 219 5.65 -6.42 11.52
CA PHE A 219 5.90 -7.80 11.98
C PHE A 219 4.67 -8.56 12.52
N GLY A 220 3.45 -8.02 12.33
CA GLY A 220 2.20 -8.65 12.76
C GLY A 220 2.21 -9.00 14.25
N ASP A 221 1.73 -10.21 14.60
CA ASP A 221 1.63 -10.67 15.99
C ASP A 221 2.98 -10.75 16.73
N ALA A 222 4.07 -10.96 16.00
CA ALA A 222 5.41 -11.02 16.57
C ALA A 222 6.01 -9.62 16.86
N GLY A 223 5.42 -8.56 16.30
CA GLY A 223 5.89 -7.19 16.46
C GLY A 223 5.40 -6.52 17.75
N PRO A 224 6.09 -5.45 18.19
CA PRO A 224 5.64 -4.64 19.31
C PRO A 224 4.28 -4.01 19.00
N LEU A 225 3.43 -3.87 20.02
CA LEU A 225 2.06 -3.37 19.84
C LEU A 225 2.02 -1.89 19.43
N ALA A 226 2.99 -1.10 19.91
CA ALA A 226 3.19 0.30 19.53
C ALA A 226 4.61 0.48 18.98
N VAL A 227 4.76 1.22 17.89
CA VAL A 227 6.02 1.38 17.15
C VAL A 227 6.38 2.86 17.02
N SER A 228 7.66 3.24 17.18
CA SER A 228 8.06 4.64 16.94
C SER A 228 7.97 4.98 15.45
N LEU A 229 7.68 6.23 15.10
CA LEU A 229 7.63 6.69 13.71
C LEU A 229 8.91 6.36 12.93
N PRO A 230 10.14 6.59 13.46
CA PRO A 230 11.36 6.20 12.77
C PRO A 230 11.48 4.69 12.51
N ALA A 231 11.05 3.86 13.46
CA ALA A 231 11.11 2.40 13.30
C ALA A 231 10.04 1.90 12.31
N PHE A 232 8.87 2.55 12.30
CA PHE A 232 7.80 2.28 11.37
C PHE A 232 8.22 2.61 9.93
N GLU A 233 8.81 3.79 9.70
CA GLU A 233 9.35 4.19 8.40
C GLU A 233 10.44 3.23 7.92
N ALA A 234 11.42 2.91 8.79
CA ALA A 234 12.47 1.96 8.48
C ALA A 234 11.91 0.58 8.09
N TYR A 235 10.87 0.11 8.79
CA TYR A 235 10.20 -1.15 8.45
C TYR A 235 9.53 -1.10 7.07
N LEU A 236 8.76 -0.05 6.77
CA LEU A 236 8.09 0.07 5.48
C LEU A 236 9.08 0.12 4.31
N LEU A 237 10.23 0.78 4.51
CA LEU A 237 11.30 0.86 3.51
C LEU A 237 12.04 -0.47 3.32
N ALA A 238 12.41 -1.15 4.40
CA ALA A 238 13.25 -2.34 4.35
C ALA A 238 12.48 -3.66 4.17
N HIS A 239 11.27 -3.74 4.70
CA HIS A 239 10.51 -4.98 4.86
C HIS A 239 9.07 -4.92 4.33
N GLY A 240 8.56 -3.75 3.98
CA GLY A 240 7.17 -3.57 3.58
C GLY A 240 6.80 -4.34 2.30
N ARG A 241 5.84 -5.26 2.42
CA ARG A 241 5.40 -6.15 1.34
C ARG A 241 4.28 -5.55 0.49
N ASP A 242 4.08 -6.10 -0.70
CA ASP A 242 3.07 -5.61 -1.65
C ASP A 242 1.64 -5.76 -1.13
N TRP A 243 1.32 -6.83 -0.38
CA TRP A 243 0.01 -6.97 0.27
C TRP A 243 -0.19 -5.94 1.40
N GLU A 244 0.90 -5.52 2.08
CA GLU A 244 0.82 -4.44 3.07
C GLU A 244 0.46 -3.13 2.37
N ARG A 245 1.02 -2.87 1.18
CA ARG A 245 0.61 -1.68 0.39
C ARG A 245 -0.88 -1.68 0.10
N TYR A 246 -1.44 -2.84 -0.27
CA TYR A 246 -2.89 -3.00 -0.46
C TYR A 246 -3.68 -2.68 0.81
N ALA A 247 -3.26 -3.18 1.98
CA ALA A 247 -3.91 -2.88 3.25
C ALA A 247 -3.83 -1.38 3.62
N TYR A 248 -2.68 -0.75 3.35
CA TYR A 248 -2.40 0.65 3.68
C TYR A 248 -3.06 1.67 2.74
N VAL A 249 -3.67 1.26 1.61
CA VAL A 249 -4.48 2.15 0.75
C VAL A 249 -5.51 2.93 1.55
N LYS A 250 -6.12 2.30 2.56
CA LYS A 250 -7.16 2.90 3.41
C LYS A 250 -6.61 3.54 4.69
N ALA A 251 -5.31 3.45 4.98
CA ALA A 251 -4.76 3.90 6.26
C ALA A 251 -4.97 5.40 6.48
N ARG A 252 -5.51 5.78 7.65
CA ARG A 252 -5.64 7.19 8.09
C ARG A 252 -5.41 7.34 9.59
N VAL A 253 -4.98 8.53 10.02
CA VAL A 253 -4.95 8.88 11.45
C VAL A 253 -6.37 9.13 11.96
N VAL A 254 -6.66 8.68 13.17
CA VAL A 254 -7.98 8.82 13.84
C VAL A 254 -7.99 9.96 14.87
N ASN A 255 -6.92 10.08 15.65
CA ASN A 255 -6.81 11.11 16.68
C ASN A 255 -6.26 12.43 16.13
N ASP A 256 -6.56 13.54 16.82
CA ASP A 256 -6.03 14.86 16.45
C ASP A 256 -4.52 14.86 16.71
N TRP A 257 -3.71 14.87 15.65
CA TRP A 257 -2.25 14.93 15.69
C TRP A 257 -1.72 15.83 14.57
N GLU A 258 -0.90 16.83 14.91
CA GLU A 258 -0.40 17.84 13.96
C GLU A 258 0.45 17.23 12.83
N GLY A 259 1.15 16.13 13.10
CA GLY A 259 1.98 15.45 12.11
C GLY A 259 1.22 14.59 11.09
N THR A 260 -0.12 14.57 11.12
CA THR A 260 -0.95 13.70 10.26
C THR A 260 -0.65 13.87 8.78
N ASP A 261 -0.65 15.11 8.28
CA ASP A 261 -0.40 15.38 6.87
C ASP A 261 1.03 15.00 6.45
N ARG A 262 1.99 15.18 7.36
CA ARG A 262 3.38 14.82 7.17
C ARG A 262 3.56 13.29 7.08
N LEU A 263 2.99 12.54 8.03
CA LEU A 263 2.99 11.07 7.98
C LEU A 263 2.37 10.56 6.69
N ASP A 264 1.26 11.15 6.25
CA ASP A 264 0.61 10.77 5.00
C ASP A 264 1.50 11.07 3.78
N ALA A 265 2.05 12.29 3.70
CA ALA A 265 2.83 12.75 2.56
C ALA A 265 4.21 12.08 2.44
N GLU A 266 4.91 11.89 3.56
CA GLU A 266 6.32 11.46 3.58
C GLU A 266 6.47 9.94 3.74
N ILE A 267 5.54 9.27 4.43
CA ILE A 267 5.69 7.84 4.76
C ILE A 267 4.62 6.99 4.07
N LEU A 268 3.33 7.27 4.33
CA LEU A 268 2.25 6.39 3.83
C LEU A 268 2.10 6.45 2.31
N ARG A 269 2.02 7.64 1.71
CA ARG A 269 1.83 7.78 0.25
C ARG A 269 3.00 7.21 -0.54
N PRO A 270 4.29 7.48 -0.21
CA PRO A 270 5.40 6.87 -0.94
C PRO A 270 5.47 5.34 -0.78
N PHE A 271 5.04 4.83 0.39
CA PHE A 271 4.90 3.39 0.61
C PHE A 271 3.73 2.78 -0.17
N VAL A 272 2.56 3.41 -0.23
CA VAL A 272 1.40 2.81 -0.92
C VAL A 272 1.52 3.00 -2.44
N TYR A 273 1.85 4.21 -2.89
CA TYR A 273 1.75 4.65 -4.28
C TYR A 273 3.14 4.90 -4.89
N ARG A 274 3.75 3.85 -5.45
CA ARG A 274 5.07 3.96 -6.09
C ARG A 274 4.99 4.88 -7.31
N ARG A 275 5.92 5.84 -7.40
CA ARG A 275 6.03 6.73 -8.57
C ARG A 275 6.46 5.97 -9.84
N TYR A 276 7.28 4.93 -9.67
CA TYR A 276 7.64 3.98 -10.71
C TYR A 276 7.06 2.63 -10.32
N LEU A 277 6.15 2.11 -11.13
CA LEU A 277 5.70 0.73 -11.00
C LEU A 277 6.84 -0.15 -11.51
N ASP A 278 7.48 -0.88 -10.60
CA ASP A 278 8.09 -2.14 -11.02
C ASP A 278 6.96 -3.13 -11.35
N TYR A 279 7.24 -4.11 -12.20
CA TYR A 279 6.23 -5.09 -12.54
C TYR A 279 6.05 -6.16 -11.44
N GLY A 280 6.83 -6.09 -10.36
CA GLY A 280 6.63 -6.88 -9.14
C GLY A 280 5.25 -6.60 -8.54
N VAL A 281 4.79 -5.35 -8.63
CA VAL A 281 3.41 -4.95 -8.27
C VAL A 281 2.36 -5.75 -9.05
N PHE A 282 2.51 -5.90 -10.37
CA PHE A 282 1.55 -6.66 -11.18
C PHE A 282 1.59 -8.16 -10.89
N SER A 283 2.76 -8.72 -10.57
CA SER A 283 2.84 -10.11 -10.11
C SER A 283 2.09 -10.28 -8.80
N SER A 284 2.35 -9.42 -7.82
CA SER A 284 1.68 -9.49 -6.51
C SER A 284 0.17 -9.30 -6.62
N LEU A 285 -0.31 -8.39 -7.48
CA LEU A 285 -1.75 -8.22 -7.74
C LEU A 285 -2.36 -9.46 -8.39
N ARG A 286 -1.65 -10.15 -9.29
CA ARG A 286 -2.13 -11.44 -9.83
C ARG A 286 -2.18 -12.52 -8.76
N ASP A 287 -1.17 -12.61 -7.89
CA ASP A 287 -1.14 -13.59 -6.81
C ASP A 287 -2.28 -13.35 -5.80
N MET A 288 -2.50 -12.08 -5.43
CA MET A 288 -3.64 -11.69 -4.58
C MET A 288 -4.99 -12.00 -5.25
N LYS A 289 -5.14 -11.70 -6.54
CA LYS A 289 -6.35 -12.06 -7.31
C LYS A 289 -6.59 -13.56 -7.29
N ALA A 290 -5.58 -14.36 -7.61
CA ALA A 290 -5.68 -15.82 -7.63
C ALA A 290 -6.03 -16.39 -6.25
N MET A 291 -5.48 -15.81 -5.18
CA MET A 291 -5.81 -16.17 -3.80
C MET A 291 -7.28 -15.88 -3.47
N ILE A 292 -7.79 -14.70 -3.85
CA ILE A 292 -9.20 -14.33 -3.67
C ILE A 292 -10.12 -15.28 -4.44
N GLU A 293 -9.79 -15.61 -5.70
CA GLU A 293 -10.55 -16.56 -6.52
C GLU A 293 -10.53 -17.99 -5.96
N ALA A 294 -9.39 -18.45 -5.45
CA ALA A 294 -9.26 -19.78 -4.87
C ALA A 294 -10.05 -19.89 -3.56
N GLU A 295 -9.99 -18.85 -2.72
CA GLU A 295 -10.74 -18.81 -1.48
C GLU A 295 -12.24 -18.72 -1.74
N GLY A 296 -12.71 -17.81 -2.60
CA GLY A 296 -14.14 -17.64 -2.89
C GLY A 296 -14.81 -18.87 -3.49
N ARG A 297 -14.06 -19.78 -4.14
CA ARG A 297 -14.58 -21.05 -4.67
C ARG A 297 -14.81 -22.14 -3.61
N ARG A 298 -14.39 -21.93 -2.36
CA ARG A 298 -14.67 -22.89 -1.28
C ARG A 298 -16.18 -22.95 -1.03
N ARG A 299 -16.71 -24.17 -0.89
CA ARG A 299 -18.16 -24.43 -0.75
C ARG A 299 -18.80 -23.67 0.41
N GLU A 300 -18.05 -23.48 1.50
CA GLU A 300 -18.45 -22.73 2.69
C GLU A 300 -18.77 -21.25 2.42
N TYR A 301 -18.22 -20.64 1.35
CA TYR A 301 -18.44 -19.23 1.03
C TYR A 301 -19.48 -18.99 -0.07
N SER A 302 -20.18 -20.03 -0.52
CA SER A 302 -21.23 -19.91 -1.54
C SER A 302 -22.30 -18.87 -1.17
N ASN A 303 -22.73 -18.85 0.09
CA ASN A 303 -23.72 -17.92 0.64
C ASN A 303 -23.09 -16.71 1.36
N ASN A 304 -21.77 -16.50 1.23
CA ASN A 304 -21.06 -15.44 1.92
C ASN A 304 -21.00 -14.17 1.06
N LEU A 305 -21.57 -13.07 1.55
CA LEU A 305 -21.68 -11.79 0.83
C LEU A 305 -20.32 -11.10 0.60
N LYS A 306 -19.31 -11.43 1.41
CA LYS A 306 -18.00 -10.77 1.36
C LYS A 306 -16.98 -11.59 0.58
N LEU A 307 -16.86 -12.88 0.89
CA LEU A 307 -15.80 -13.77 0.41
C LEU A 307 -16.21 -14.61 -0.80
N GLY A 308 -17.52 -14.85 -0.99
CA GLY A 308 -18.02 -15.62 -2.12
C GLY A 308 -17.82 -14.91 -3.47
N PRO A 309 -17.97 -15.62 -4.59
CA PRO A 309 -17.81 -15.03 -5.93
C PRO A 309 -18.77 -13.85 -6.13
N GLY A 310 -18.27 -12.77 -6.71
CA GLY A 310 -19.03 -11.53 -6.88
C GLY A 310 -19.28 -10.75 -5.59
N GLY A 311 -18.62 -11.14 -4.49
CA GLY A 311 -18.81 -10.54 -3.17
C GLY A 311 -18.12 -9.18 -3.03
N ILE A 312 -18.34 -8.56 -1.88
CA ILE A 312 -17.84 -7.21 -1.58
C ILE A 312 -16.32 -7.09 -1.73
N ARG A 313 -15.57 -8.14 -1.37
CA ARG A 313 -14.10 -8.14 -1.46
C ARG A 313 -13.60 -8.03 -2.90
N GLU A 314 -14.32 -8.62 -3.87
CA GLU A 314 -13.93 -8.52 -5.28
C GLU A 314 -14.10 -7.09 -5.80
N ILE A 315 -15.15 -6.37 -5.35
CA ILE A 315 -15.34 -4.94 -5.66
C ILE A 315 -14.19 -4.11 -5.07
N GLU A 316 -13.88 -4.31 -3.78
CA GLU A 316 -12.77 -3.63 -3.12
C GLU A 316 -11.45 -3.87 -3.86
N PHE A 317 -11.19 -5.12 -4.28
CA PHE A 317 -9.99 -5.48 -5.01
C PHE A 317 -9.90 -4.81 -6.38
N ILE A 318 -10.99 -4.77 -7.15
CA ILE A 318 -11.01 -4.07 -8.46
C ILE A 318 -10.59 -2.62 -8.29
N VAL A 319 -11.20 -1.91 -7.34
CA VAL A 319 -10.94 -0.49 -7.11
C VAL A 319 -9.52 -0.29 -6.58
N GLN A 320 -9.15 -0.96 -5.49
CA GLN A 320 -7.85 -0.75 -4.83
C GLN A 320 -6.66 -1.19 -5.68
N SER A 321 -6.79 -2.23 -6.49
CA SER A 321 -5.73 -2.65 -7.41
C SER A 321 -5.43 -1.57 -8.45
N LEU A 322 -6.45 -0.93 -9.01
CA LEU A 322 -6.27 0.19 -9.94
C LEU A 322 -5.67 1.43 -9.26
N GLN A 323 -6.03 1.69 -8.00
CA GLN A 323 -5.40 2.73 -7.19
C GLN A 323 -3.92 2.44 -6.94
N LEU A 324 -3.54 1.20 -6.63
CA LEU A 324 -2.13 0.83 -6.47
C LEU A 324 -1.36 0.99 -7.77
N VAL A 325 -1.96 0.59 -8.89
CA VAL A 325 -1.32 0.69 -10.22
C VAL A 325 -1.17 2.14 -10.66
N ARG A 326 -2.13 3.04 -10.40
CA ARG A 326 -2.14 4.39 -11.00
C ARG A 326 -2.05 5.55 -10.01
N GLY A 327 -2.23 5.31 -8.72
CA GLY A 327 -2.17 6.32 -7.67
C GLY A 327 -0.79 6.94 -7.50
N GLY A 328 0.28 6.29 -7.96
CA GLY A 328 1.63 6.86 -8.01
C GLY A 328 1.73 8.08 -8.91
N THR A 329 1.01 8.06 -10.05
CA THR A 329 1.04 9.12 -11.06
C THR A 329 -0.19 10.02 -11.05
N ILE A 330 -1.32 9.51 -10.54
CA ILE A 330 -2.61 10.21 -10.50
C ILE A 330 -3.02 10.41 -9.03
N ALA A 331 -2.92 11.63 -8.54
CA ALA A 331 -3.16 11.94 -7.13
C ALA A 331 -4.62 11.73 -6.72
N GLU A 332 -5.56 11.96 -7.64
CA GLU A 332 -7.01 11.80 -7.47
C GLU A 332 -7.43 10.34 -7.21
N LEU A 333 -6.56 9.37 -7.48
CA LEU A 333 -6.79 7.96 -7.16
C LEU A 333 -6.36 7.58 -5.75
N ARG A 334 -5.80 8.51 -4.97
CA ARG A 334 -5.34 8.26 -3.59
C ARG A 334 -6.46 8.37 -2.55
N GLU A 335 -7.71 8.31 -3.00
CA GLU A 335 -8.90 8.33 -2.16
C GLU A 335 -9.00 7.03 -1.33
N ARG A 336 -9.42 7.14 -0.06
CA ARG A 336 -9.57 5.97 0.82
C ARG A 336 -10.95 5.33 0.72
N GLU A 337 -11.95 6.15 0.45
CA GLU A 337 -13.36 5.77 0.32
C GLU A 337 -13.66 5.26 -1.10
N LEU A 338 -14.28 4.10 -1.22
CA LEU A 338 -14.67 3.50 -2.50
C LEU A 338 -15.63 4.42 -3.28
N LYS A 339 -16.54 5.11 -2.56
CA LYS A 339 -17.49 6.08 -3.14
C LYS A 339 -16.80 7.27 -3.83
N ARG A 340 -15.58 7.61 -3.42
CA ARG A 340 -14.77 8.70 -4.01
C ARG A 340 -13.79 8.17 -5.06
N ALA A 341 -13.26 6.97 -4.86
CA ALA A 341 -12.32 6.34 -5.79
C ALA A 341 -12.95 5.99 -7.15
N LEU A 342 -14.19 5.46 -7.17
CA LEU A 342 -14.87 5.08 -8.41
C LEU A 342 -15.01 6.24 -9.43
N PRO A 343 -15.54 7.42 -9.06
CA PRO A 343 -15.58 8.56 -9.98
C PRO A 343 -14.20 9.00 -10.48
N ALA A 344 -13.16 8.89 -9.66
CA ALA A 344 -11.79 9.20 -10.10
C ALA A 344 -11.29 8.19 -11.15
N LEU A 345 -11.56 6.89 -10.97
CA LEU A 345 -11.21 5.86 -11.96
C LEU A 345 -11.88 6.10 -13.33
N VAL A 346 -13.14 6.55 -13.33
CA VAL A 346 -13.87 6.90 -14.56
C VAL A 346 -13.25 8.14 -15.24
N ARG A 347 -13.02 9.22 -14.48
CA ARG A 347 -12.43 10.46 -15.01
C ARG A 347 -11.08 10.25 -15.70
N HIS A 348 -10.29 9.29 -15.24
CA HIS A 348 -8.99 8.96 -15.81
C HIS A 348 -9.02 7.80 -16.83
N GLY A 349 -10.22 7.35 -17.24
CA GLY A 349 -10.38 6.31 -18.26
C GLY A 349 -9.88 4.92 -17.85
N LEU A 350 -9.78 4.66 -16.54
CA LEU A 350 -9.32 3.37 -15.99
C LEU A 350 -10.47 2.37 -15.81
N LEU A 351 -11.69 2.88 -15.67
CA LEU A 351 -12.92 2.09 -15.72
C LEU A 351 -13.93 2.80 -16.62
N PRO A 352 -14.68 2.06 -17.46
CA PRO A 352 -15.86 2.61 -18.12
C PRO A 352 -16.90 3.06 -17.08
N GLU A 353 -17.61 4.16 -17.36
CA GLU A 353 -18.66 4.71 -16.49
C GLU A 353 -19.70 3.64 -16.13
N ARG A 354 -20.17 2.89 -17.13
CA ARG A 354 -21.09 1.76 -16.93
C ARG A 354 -20.58 0.74 -15.91
N VAL A 355 -19.29 0.39 -15.96
CA VAL A 355 -18.70 -0.60 -15.05
C VAL A 355 -18.63 -0.03 -13.63
N ALA A 356 -18.26 1.25 -13.49
CA ALA A 356 -18.24 1.91 -12.19
C ALA A 356 -19.65 1.99 -11.56
N ASP A 357 -20.68 2.29 -12.36
CA ASP A 357 -22.07 2.32 -11.92
C ASP A 357 -22.56 0.93 -11.48
N GLU A 358 -22.27 -0.09 -12.28
CA GLU A 358 -22.59 -1.50 -11.97
C GLU A 358 -21.92 -1.94 -10.66
N LEU A 359 -20.62 -1.64 -10.47
CA LEU A 359 -19.89 -1.93 -9.23
C LEU A 359 -20.45 -1.14 -8.03
N TRP A 360 -20.84 0.11 -8.23
CA TRP A 360 -21.41 0.95 -7.16
C TRP A 360 -22.79 0.46 -6.72
N GLN A 361 -23.65 0.06 -7.66
CA GLN A 361 -24.96 -0.52 -7.36
C GLN A 361 -24.80 -1.84 -6.60
N ALA A 362 -23.91 -2.72 -7.07
CA ALA A 362 -23.59 -3.96 -6.38
C ALA A 362 -23.06 -3.71 -4.96
N TYR A 363 -22.12 -2.77 -4.80
CA TYR A 363 -21.56 -2.42 -3.50
C TYR A 363 -22.64 -1.95 -2.53
N GLN A 364 -23.53 -1.05 -2.96
CA GLN A 364 -24.61 -0.55 -2.12
C GLN A 364 -25.59 -1.66 -1.71
N LEU A 365 -26.02 -2.53 -2.64
CA LEU A 365 -26.92 -3.63 -2.30
C LEU A 365 -26.25 -4.60 -1.32
N LEU A 366 -25.04 -5.08 -1.63
CA LEU A 366 -24.35 -6.06 -0.81
C LEU A 366 -24.05 -5.50 0.59
N ARG A 367 -23.63 -4.23 0.70
CA ARG A 367 -23.44 -3.57 2.00
C ARG A 367 -24.74 -3.36 2.75
N ARG A 368 -25.85 -3.04 2.08
CA ARG A 368 -27.16 -2.93 2.73
C ARG A 368 -27.59 -4.25 3.34
N VAL A 369 -27.46 -5.34 2.58
CA VAL A 369 -27.81 -6.69 3.04
C VAL A 369 -26.89 -7.11 4.19
N GLU A 370 -25.57 -6.88 4.07
CA GLU A 370 -24.60 -7.15 5.13
C GLU A 370 -24.89 -6.34 6.41
N ASN A 371 -25.18 -5.04 6.29
CA ASN A 371 -25.54 -4.18 7.42
C ASN A 371 -26.79 -4.67 8.12
N CYS A 372 -27.87 -4.94 7.37
CA CYS A 372 -29.11 -5.46 7.94
C CYS A 372 -28.87 -6.81 8.63
N LEU A 373 -28.14 -7.72 8.00
CA LEU A 373 -27.80 -9.03 8.54
C LEU A 373 -27.07 -8.92 9.89
N GLN A 374 -26.06 -8.04 9.97
CA GLN A 374 -25.30 -7.83 11.20
C GLN A 374 -26.13 -7.12 12.27
N ALA A 375 -26.94 -6.14 11.88
CA ALA A 375 -27.80 -5.38 12.78
C ALA A 375 -28.91 -6.22 13.44
N ILE A 376 -29.26 -7.40 12.89
CA ILE A 376 -30.25 -8.30 13.51
C ILE A 376 -29.85 -8.61 14.97
N ALA A 377 -28.59 -8.92 15.20
CA ALA A 377 -28.11 -9.43 16.48
C ALA A 377 -26.75 -8.87 16.93
N ASP A 378 -26.26 -7.79 16.30
CA ASP A 378 -24.90 -7.26 16.47
C ASP A 378 -23.83 -8.36 16.38
N ARG A 379 -23.91 -9.16 15.31
CA ARG A 379 -22.98 -10.27 15.05
C ARG A 379 -22.16 -10.02 13.81
N GLN A 380 -20.86 -10.33 13.87
CA GLN A 380 -20.00 -10.39 12.70
C GLN A 380 -20.32 -11.64 11.90
N THR A 381 -21.28 -11.51 11.01
CA THR A 381 -21.60 -12.52 10.01
C THR A 381 -21.62 -11.89 8.63
N HIS A 382 -21.25 -12.69 7.64
CA HIS A 382 -21.34 -12.37 6.22
C HIS A 382 -22.17 -13.41 5.47
N ASP A 383 -22.60 -14.48 6.16
CA ASP A 383 -23.34 -15.59 5.58
C ASP A 383 -24.83 -15.30 5.66
N LEU A 384 -25.50 -15.47 4.53
CA LEU A 384 -26.95 -15.36 4.45
C LEU A 384 -27.62 -16.39 5.38
N PRO A 385 -28.78 -16.05 5.97
CA PRO A 385 -29.47 -16.93 6.91
C PRO A 385 -30.02 -18.19 6.24
N ASP A 386 -29.88 -19.32 6.93
CA ASP A 386 -30.43 -20.60 6.50
C ASP A 386 -31.85 -20.84 7.02
N ASP A 387 -32.24 -20.17 8.11
CA ASP A 387 -33.56 -20.29 8.71
C ASP A 387 -34.59 -19.32 8.10
N GLU A 388 -35.86 -19.75 8.08
CA GLU A 388 -36.98 -19.01 7.47
C GLU A 388 -37.17 -17.62 8.12
N GLN A 389 -37.09 -17.54 9.45
CA GLN A 389 -37.27 -16.28 10.16
C GLN A 389 -36.17 -15.26 9.82
N GLY A 390 -34.92 -15.68 9.76
CA GLY A 390 -33.79 -14.84 9.36
C GLY A 390 -33.95 -14.31 7.93
N ARG A 391 -34.40 -15.18 7.02
CA ARG A 391 -34.66 -14.82 5.60
C ARG A 391 -35.76 -13.78 5.47
N ASP A 392 -36.89 -13.99 6.14
CA ASP A 392 -38.02 -13.04 6.12
C ASP A 392 -37.66 -11.70 6.75
N ARG A 393 -36.94 -11.72 7.89
CA ARG A 393 -36.42 -10.51 8.52
C ARG A 393 -35.52 -9.73 7.59
N LEU A 394 -34.59 -10.41 6.91
CA LEU A 394 -33.63 -9.75 6.03
C LEU A 394 -34.30 -9.18 4.77
N ALA A 395 -35.24 -9.90 4.17
CA ALA A 395 -36.06 -9.40 3.06
C ALA A 395 -36.85 -8.16 3.49
N PHE A 396 -37.53 -8.22 4.63
CA PHE A 396 -38.31 -7.11 5.17
C PHE A 396 -37.45 -5.88 5.51
N ALA A 397 -36.28 -6.08 6.14
CA ALA A 397 -35.35 -5.02 6.52
C ALA A 397 -34.79 -4.28 5.31
N THR A 398 -34.45 -5.03 4.25
CA THR A 398 -33.90 -4.49 3.01
C THR A 398 -34.96 -3.91 2.06
N GLY A 399 -36.25 -4.12 2.36
CA GLY A 399 -37.38 -3.58 1.59
C GLY A 399 -37.80 -4.43 0.40
N HIS A 400 -37.41 -5.71 0.37
CA HIS A 400 -37.84 -6.67 -0.65
C HIS A 400 -39.17 -7.33 -0.24
N ALA A 401 -39.94 -7.79 -1.22
CA ALA A 401 -41.25 -8.40 -0.99
C ALA A 401 -41.15 -9.72 -0.20
N ASP A 402 -40.14 -10.53 -0.53
CA ASP A 402 -39.90 -11.84 0.06
C ASP A 402 -38.41 -12.24 -0.10
N TRP A 403 -38.05 -13.39 0.48
CA TRP A 403 -36.72 -13.95 0.38
C TRP A 403 -36.27 -14.26 -1.06
N PRO A 404 -37.08 -14.92 -1.92
CA PRO A 404 -36.73 -15.14 -3.33
C PRO A 404 -36.40 -13.85 -4.10
N ALA A 405 -37.15 -12.78 -3.89
CA ALA A 405 -36.89 -11.49 -4.53
C ALA A 405 -35.55 -10.89 -4.09
N LEU A 406 -35.23 -10.94 -2.79
CA LEU A 406 -33.94 -10.50 -2.27
C LEU A 406 -32.79 -11.34 -2.83
N LEU A 407 -32.90 -12.67 -2.77
CA LEU A 407 -31.85 -13.58 -3.21
C LEU A 407 -31.54 -13.38 -4.70
N LYS A 408 -32.59 -13.24 -5.53
CA LYS A 408 -32.44 -12.92 -6.95
C LYS A 408 -31.67 -11.62 -7.17
N ALA A 409 -32.02 -10.55 -6.45
CA ALA A 409 -31.33 -9.27 -6.59
C ALA A 409 -29.85 -9.37 -6.18
N VAL A 410 -29.55 -10.10 -5.09
CA VAL A 410 -28.16 -10.35 -4.65
C VAL A 410 -27.38 -11.15 -5.69
N ASP A 411 -27.96 -12.24 -6.21
CA ASP A 411 -27.29 -13.10 -7.18
C ASP A 411 -27.03 -12.39 -8.52
N GLU A 412 -27.96 -11.53 -8.98
CA GLU A 412 -27.76 -10.69 -10.16
C GLU A 412 -26.57 -9.74 -9.98
N GLN A 413 -26.47 -9.06 -8.84
CA GLN A 413 -25.33 -8.16 -8.57
C GLN A 413 -24.01 -8.93 -8.41
N ARG A 414 -24.02 -10.09 -7.75
CA ARG A 414 -22.82 -10.95 -7.63
C ARG A 414 -22.37 -11.44 -9.00
N ALA A 415 -23.28 -11.82 -9.88
CA ALA A 415 -22.92 -12.24 -11.24
C ALA A 415 -22.23 -11.13 -12.04
N ILE A 416 -22.70 -9.88 -11.90
CA ILE A 416 -22.09 -8.69 -12.52
C ILE A 416 -20.67 -8.46 -11.97
N VAL A 417 -20.51 -8.46 -10.65
CA VAL A 417 -19.18 -8.26 -10.03
C VAL A 417 -18.22 -9.37 -10.42
N ALA A 418 -18.65 -10.63 -10.39
CA ALA A 418 -17.82 -11.77 -10.78
C ALA A 418 -17.38 -11.70 -12.25
N ALA A 419 -18.21 -11.14 -13.13
CA ALA A 419 -17.82 -10.88 -14.52
C ALA A 419 -16.69 -9.84 -14.60
N HIS A 420 -16.88 -8.68 -13.98
CA HIS A 420 -15.84 -7.62 -13.95
C HIS A 420 -14.55 -8.08 -13.27
N PHE A 421 -14.66 -8.86 -12.21
CA PHE A 421 -13.51 -9.42 -11.49
C PHE A 421 -12.75 -10.46 -12.32
N ARG A 422 -13.41 -11.21 -13.21
CA ARG A 422 -12.70 -12.06 -14.18
C ARG A 422 -11.99 -11.24 -15.24
N ASP A 423 -12.65 -10.18 -15.73
CA ASP A 423 -12.18 -9.35 -16.84
C ASP A 423 -11.04 -8.41 -16.43
N ILE A 424 -10.84 -8.15 -15.13
CA ILE A 424 -9.66 -7.42 -14.65
C ILE A 424 -8.40 -8.28 -14.85
N VAL A 425 -7.70 -8.03 -15.94
CA VAL A 425 -6.44 -8.70 -16.26
C VAL A 425 -5.28 -7.74 -16.05
N PHE A 426 -4.46 -8.01 -15.04
CA PHE A 426 -3.15 -7.39 -14.91
C PHE A 426 -2.21 -8.04 -15.93
N ARG A 427 -2.27 -7.58 -17.19
CA ARG A 427 -1.39 -8.07 -18.26
C ARG A 427 0.05 -7.61 -17.98
N ALA A 428 0.90 -8.52 -17.51
CA ALA A 428 2.27 -8.54 -18.01
C ALA A 428 2.19 -8.94 -19.49
N GLY A 429 2.99 -8.33 -20.37
CA GLY A 429 2.93 -8.57 -21.81
C GLY A 429 2.75 -10.05 -22.15
N GLU A 430 1.76 -10.34 -23.01
CA GLU A 430 1.49 -11.61 -23.69
C GLU A 430 1.85 -12.88 -22.89
N GLN A 431 0.85 -13.53 -22.27
CA GLN A 431 1.01 -14.93 -21.92
C GLN A 431 1.26 -15.72 -23.21
N PRO A 432 2.39 -16.44 -23.33
CA PRO A 432 2.57 -17.28 -24.48
C PRO A 432 1.61 -18.47 -24.35
N GLU A 433 1.05 -18.89 -25.47
CA GLU A 433 0.26 -20.11 -25.56
C GLU A 433 0.95 -21.25 -24.80
N GLN A 434 0.16 -22.10 -24.12
CA GLN A 434 0.65 -23.23 -23.32
C GLN A 434 1.54 -24.21 -24.12
N ASP A 435 1.61 -24.06 -25.44
CA ASP A 435 2.44 -24.87 -26.35
C ASP A 435 3.65 -24.12 -26.95
N SER A 436 3.99 -22.95 -26.42
CA SER A 436 5.11 -22.13 -26.90
C SER A 436 6.49 -22.69 -26.55
N THR A 437 7.51 -22.35 -27.37
CA THR A 437 8.93 -22.66 -27.11
C THR A 437 9.38 -22.19 -25.72
N ALA A 438 8.87 -21.06 -25.23
CA ALA A 438 9.20 -20.53 -23.91
C ALA A 438 8.72 -21.46 -22.77
N ALA A 439 7.51 -22.01 -22.87
CA ALA A 439 6.97 -22.94 -21.88
C ALA A 439 7.77 -24.25 -21.85
N ARG A 440 8.14 -24.78 -23.02
CA ARG A 440 8.97 -26.00 -23.13
C ARG A 440 10.39 -25.79 -22.60
N LEU A 441 10.99 -24.61 -22.84
CA LEU A 441 12.28 -24.23 -22.25
C LEU A 441 12.21 -24.08 -20.73
N ALA A 442 11.10 -23.56 -20.19
CA ALA A 442 10.90 -23.46 -18.75
C ALA A 442 10.87 -24.85 -18.06
N ILE A 443 10.22 -25.83 -18.70
CA ILE A 443 10.20 -27.22 -18.23
C ILE A 443 11.61 -27.82 -18.28
N ALA A 444 12.31 -27.71 -19.41
CA ALA A 444 13.67 -28.23 -19.56
C ALA A 444 14.66 -27.58 -18.56
N TRP A 445 14.49 -26.28 -18.29
CA TRP A 445 15.25 -25.59 -17.25
C TRP A 445 14.94 -26.16 -15.85
N ALA A 446 13.66 -26.36 -15.51
CA ALA A 446 13.23 -26.87 -14.22
C ALA A 446 13.72 -28.31 -13.95
N GLU A 447 13.74 -29.16 -14.98
CA GLU A 447 14.18 -30.57 -14.89
C GLU A 447 15.71 -30.73 -14.91
N GLY A 448 16.44 -29.63 -15.15
CA GLY A 448 17.88 -29.67 -15.43
C GLY A 448 18.11 -29.97 -16.90
N MET A 449 18.87 -29.10 -17.56
CA MET A 449 19.14 -29.08 -19.00
C MET A 449 19.87 -30.34 -19.54
N ALA A 450 19.91 -31.44 -18.79
CA ALA A 450 20.37 -32.75 -19.19
C ALA A 450 19.29 -33.62 -19.87
N VAL A 451 18.04 -33.12 -19.98
CA VAL A 451 16.94 -33.85 -20.64
C VAL A 451 17.21 -34.10 -22.14
N PRO A 452 16.76 -35.24 -22.71
CA PRO A 452 17.08 -35.64 -24.10
C PRO A 452 16.71 -34.61 -25.18
N ASP A 453 15.66 -33.81 -24.96
CA ASP A 453 15.16 -32.83 -25.93
C ASP A 453 15.73 -31.42 -25.75
N ALA A 454 16.58 -31.16 -24.75
CA ALA A 454 17.10 -29.83 -24.44
C ALA A 454 17.86 -29.20 -25.63
N ASN A 455 18.73 -29.97 -26.30
CA ASN A 455 19.46 -29.47 -27.48
C ASN A 455 18.51 -29.05 -28.61
N ARG A 456 17.48 -29.86 -28.88
CA ARG A 456 16.47 -29.55 -29.91
C ARG A 456 15.69 -28.28 -29.58
N LEU A 457 15.34 -28.06 -28.31
CA LEU A 457 14.64 -26.85 -27.87
C LEU A 457 15.50 -25.59 -28.00
N LEU A 458 16.79 -25.68 -27.71
CA LEU A 458 17.74 -24.58 -27.88
C LEU A 458 17.97 -24.24 -29.36
N GLU A 459 18.07 -25.26 -30.22
CA GLU A 459 18.11 -25.08 -31.68
C GLU A 459 16.84 -24.39 -32.20
N GLN A 460 15.66 -24.82 -31.74
CA GLN A 460 14.37 -24.17 -32.06
C GLN A 460 14.29 -22.73 -31.56
N ALA A 461 15.00 -22.40 -30.48
CA ALA A 461 15.08 -21.05 -29.94
C ALA A 461 16.06 -20.15 -30.71
N GLY A 462 16.82 -20.69 -31.68
CA GLY A 462 17.77 -19.95 -32.51
C GLY A 462 19.23 -20.06 -32.08
N LEU A 463 19.60 -21.04 -31.25
CA LEU A 463 21.00 -21.34 -30.90
C LEU A 463 21.52 -22.52 -31.73
N PRO A 464 22.26 -22.29 -32.83
CA PRO A 464 22.91 -23.37 -33.57
C PRO A 464 24.00 -24.00 -32.71
N ASP A 465 24.25 -25.30 -32.90
CA ASP A 465 25.18 -26.10 -32.09
C ASP A 465 24.89 -25.96 -30.59
N ALA A 466 23.70 -26.38 -30.15
CA ALA A 466 23.15 -26.12 -28.81
C ALA A 466 23.96 -26.66 -27.60
N GLU A 467 24.95 -27.52 -27.84
CA GLU A 467 25.68 -28.21 -26.77
C GLU A 467 26.43 -27.27 -25.81
N PRO A 468 27.19 -26.23 -26.25
CA PRO A 468 27.83 -25.29 -25.34
C PRO A 468 26.82 -24.44 -24.56
N ALA A 469 25.70 -24.04 -25.19
CA ALA A 469 24.63 -23.30 -24.54
C ALA A 469 23.97 -24.14 -23.42
N ARG A 470 23.70 -25.42 -23.71
CA ARG A 470 23.16 -26.37 -22.74
C ARG A 470 24.10 -26.54 -21.54
N GLN A 471 25.40 -26.68 -21.78
CA GLN A 471 26.40 -26.80 -20.72
C GLN A 471 26.47 -25.56 -19.83
N GLN A 472 26.41 -24.35 -20.41
CA GLN A 472 26.41 -23.09 -19.64
C GLN A 472 25.16 -22.94 -18.77
N LEU A 473 23.99 -23.27 -19.30
CA LEU A 473 22.73 -23.23 -18.56
C LEU A 473 22.72 -24.26 -17.42
N GLN A 474 23.19 -25.49 -17.68
CA GLN A 474 23.34 -26.50 -16.64
C GLN A 474 24.30 -26.03 -15.53
N ALA A 475 25.46 -25.48 -15.89
CA ALA A 475 26.42 -24.94 -14.93
C ALA A 475 25.85 -23.79 -14.08
N LEU A 476 25.01 -22.92 -14.67
CA LEU A 476 24.31 -21.87 -13.94
C LEU A 476 23.34 -22.46 -12.90
N ARG A 477 22.55 -23.46 -13.29
CA ARG A 477 21.59 -24.14 -12.39
C ARG A 477 22.29 -24.86 -11.24
N ASP A 478 23.42 -25.51 -11.53
CA ASP A 478 24.19 -26.25 -10.54
C ASP A 478 25.06 -25.32 -9.66
N SER A 479 25.14 -24.03 -9.98
CA SER A 479 25.96 -23.07 -9.24
C SER A 479 25.53 -22.95 -7.77
N SER A 480 26.49 -22.66 -6.89
CA SER A 480 26.21 -22.36 -5.48
C SER A 480 25.37 -21.10 -5.31
N GLN A 481 25.44 -20.18 -6.27
CA GLN A 481 24.66 -18.96 -6.30
C GLN A 481 23.17 -19.23 -6.48
N TYR A 482 22.79 -20.02 -7.48
CA TYR A 482 21.39 -20.42 -7.71
C TYR A 482 20.80 -21.16 -6.50
N ARG A 483 21.56 -22.07 -5.89
CA ARG A 483 21.12 -22.86 -4.73
C ARG A 483 20.92 -22.02 -3.46
N ARG A 484 21.65 -20.92 -3.30
CA ARG A 484 21.56 -20.02 -2.13
C ARG A 484 20.56 -18.89 -2.29
N MET A 485 19.95 -18.70 -3.47
CA MET A 485 18.87 -17.75 -3.65
C MET A 485 17.68 -18.09 -2.75
N ASP A 486 17.01 -17.05 -2.26
CA ASP A 486 15.70 -17.16 -1.66
C ASP A 486 14.65 -17.62 -2.68
N GLU A 487 13.47 -18.01 -2.21
CA GLU A 487 12.42 -18.54 -3.07
C GLU A 487 12.02 -17.55 -4.17
N ALA A 488 11.87 -16.27 -3.82
CA ALA A 488 11.52 -15.21 -4.76
C ALA A 488 12.61 -14.96 -5.82
N GLY A 489 13.89 -14.90 -5.42
CA GLY A 489 15.01 -14.73 -6.34
C GLY A 489 15.14 -15.91 -7.31
N ARG A 490 14.91 -17.14 -6.84
CA ARG A 490 14.93 -18.36 -7.66
C ARG A 490 13.79 -18.36 -8.68
N GLN A 491 12.56 -18.09 -8.25
CA GLN A 491 11.40 -18.00 -9.16
C GLN A 491 11.60 -16.96 -10.26
N ARG A 492 12.19 -15.79 -9.92
CA ARG A 492 12.52 -14.76 -10.91
C ARG A 492 13.57 -15.25 -11.90
N LEU A 493 14.64 -15.89 -11.44
CA LEU A 493 15.64 -16.43 -12.35
C LEU A 493 15.05 -17.52 -13.26
N ASP A 494 14.22 -18.40 -12.71
CA ASP A 494 13.53 -19.46 -13.45
C ASP A 494 12.62 -18.91 -14.55
N ALA A 495 11.93 -17.80 -14.28
CA ALA A 495 11.11 -17.10 -15.27
C ALA A 495 11.96 -16.40 -16.36
N LEU A 496 13.17 -15.94 -16.01
CA LEU A 496 14.02 -15.13 -16.89
C LEU A 496 14.73 -15.98 -17.94
N ILE A 497 15.22 -17.16 -17.55
CA ILE A 497 16.09 -17.99 -18.41
C ILE A 497 15.42 -18.31 -19.76
N PRO A 498 14.16 -18.78 -19.84
CA PRO A 498 13.52 -19.05 -21.12
C PRO A 498 13.46 -17.82 -22.04
N GLN A 499 13.15 -16.66 -21.48
CA GLN A 499 13.08 -15.41 -22.25
C GLN A 499 14.46 -14.96 -22.74
N LEU A 500 15.48 -15.10 -21.89
CA LEU A 500 16.86 -14.76 -22.19
C LEU A 500 17.40 -15.64 -23.32
N VAL A 501 17.14 -16.94 -23.27
CA VAL A 501 17.51 -17.90 -24.33
C VAL A 501 16.86 -17.52 -25.67
N ILE A 502 15.56 -17.23 -25.67
CA ILE A 502 14.84 -16.83 -26.89
C ILE A 502 15.36 -15.50 -27.43
N ALA A 503 15.64 -14.52 -26.56
CA ALA A 503 16.19 -13.24 -26.97
C ALA A 503 17.60 -13.40 -27.57
N ALA A 504 18.43 -14.29 -27.00
CA ALA A 504 19.79 -14.57 -27.49
C ALA A 504 19.78 -15.26 -28.85
N GLY A 505 18.89 -16.23 -29.06
CA GLY A 505 18.73 -16.92 -30.35
C GLY A 505 18.27 -16.03 -31.52
N ARG A 506 17.79 -14.81 -31.23
CA ARG A 506 17.44 -13.81 -32.26
C ARG A 506 18.61 -12.90 -32.67
N GLN A 507 19.77 -13.03 -32.03
CA GLN A 507 20.96 -12.23 -32.35
C GLN A 507 21.79 -12.88 -33.46
N GLU A 508 22.64 -12.10 -34.13
CA GLU A 508 23.58 -12.64 -35.13
C GLU A 508 24.64 -13.57 -34.51
N GLN A 509 25.00 -13.36 -33.24
CA GLN A 509 25.94 -14.20 -32.48
C GLN A 509 25.27 -14.78 -31.22
N PRO A 510 24.35 -15.77 -31.34
CA PRO A 510 23.51 -16.25 -30.24
C PRO A 510 24.28 -16.75 -29.02
N LEU A 511 25.29 -17.59 -29.23
CA LEU A 511 26.06 -18.19 -28.13
C LEU A 511 26.85 -17.13 -27.35
N ARG A 512 27.40 -16.12 -28.04
CA ARG A 512 28.11 -15.00 -27.40
C ARG A 512 27.14 -14.16 -26.58
N ALA A 513 25.98 -13.84 -27.14
CA ALA A 513 24.94 -13.07 -26.46
C ALA A 513 24.46 -13.79 -25.19
N LEU A 514 24.18 -15.09 -25.29
CA LEU A 514 23.80 -15.93 -24.15
C LEU A 514 24.91 -16.00 -23.09
N SER A 515 26.16 -16.23 -23.50
CA SER A 515 27.31 -16.32 -22.60
C SER A 515 27.49 -15.03 -21.79
N GLY A 516 27.42 -13.86 -22.46
CA GLY A 516 27.51 -12.57 -21.81
C GLY A 516 26.33 -12.30 -20.87
N ALA A 517 25.12 -12.61 -21.30
CA ALA A 517 23.91 -12.40 -20.49
C ALA A 517 23.91 -13.28 -19.23
N ILE A 518 24.35 -14.55 -19.33
CA ILE A 518 24.51 -15.44 -18.16
C ILE A 518 25.49 -14.85 -17.15
N ARG A 519 26.64 -14.32 -17.61
CA ARG A 519 27.62 -13.74 -16.69
C ARG A 519 27.09 -12.47 -16.00
N VAL A 520 26.35 -11.62 -16.73
CA VAL A 520 25.68 -10.45 -16.13
C VAL A 520 24.65 -10.90 -15.09
N VAL A 521 23.83 -11.91 -15.42
CA VAL A 521 22.85 -12.52 -14.49
C VAL A 521 23.53 -13.07 -13.23
N GLN A 522 24.70 -13.71 -13.38
CA GLN A 522 25.51 -14.16 -12.24
C GLN A 522 26.04 -12.97 -11.41
N ALA A 523 26.49 -11.88 -12.03
CA ALA A 523 26.92 -10.69 -11.29
C ALA A 523 25.79 -10.07 -10.46
N ILE A 524 24.54 -10.13 -10.95
CA ILE A 524 23.36 -9.59 -10.25
C ILE A 524 22.60 -10.58 -9.38
N GLY A 525 22.97 -11.86 -9.33
CA GLY A 525 22.14 -12.90 -8.71
C GLY A 525 21.83 -12.73 -7.21
N ARG A 526 22.51 -11.83 -6.48
CA ARG A 526 22.14 -11.47 -5.09
C ARG A 526 21.13 -10.32 -4.99
N ARG A 527 20.85 -9.65 -6.10
CA ARG A 527 20.04 -8.44 -6.20
C ARG A 527 18.78 -8.77 -7.00
N SER A 528 17.81 -9.39 -6.33
CA SER A 528 16.58 -9.89 -6.96
C SER A 528 15.75 -8.82 -7.70
N ALA A 529 15.99 -7.53 -7.42
CA ALA A 529 15.40 -6.39 -8.12
C ALA A 529 15.81 -6.29 -9.60
N TYR A 530 17.07 -6.61 -9.95
CA TYR A 530 17.49 -6.58 -11.36
C TYR A 530 16.94 -7.77 -12.16
N LEU A 531 16.80 -8.93 -11.52
CA LEU A 531 16.13 -10.08 -12.13
C LEU A 531 14.65 -9.80 -12.38
N ALA A 532 13.99 -9.10 -11.44
CA ALA A 532 12.66 -8.56 -11.65
C ALA A 532 12.67 -7.63 -12.87
N LEU A 533 13.45 -6.54 -12.85
CA LEU A 533 13.55 -5.59 -13.97
C LEU A 533 13.66 -6.25 -15.36
N LEU A 534 14.51 -7.29 -15.50
CA LEU A 534 14.70 -7.99 -16.78
C LEU A 534 13.52 -8.90 -17.18
N ASN A 535 12.92 -9.64 -16.24
CA ASN A 535 11.70 -10.41 -16.51
C ASN A 535 10.55 -9.53 -16.95
N GLU A 536 10.55 -8.35 -16.36
CA GLU A 536 9.44 -7.45 -16.34
C GLU A 536 9.48 -6.51 -17.54
N ASN A 537 10.68 -6.09 -17.97
CA ASN A 537 10.86 -5.27 -19.17
C ASN A 537 11.52 -6.05 -20.33
N PRO A 538 10.73 -6.70 -21.21
CA PRO A 538 11.25 -7.41 -22.37
C PRO A 538 12.11 -6.53 -23.30
N ALA A 539 11.87 -5.22 -23.34
CA ALA A 539 12.70 -4.32 -24.13
C ALA A 539 14.09 -4.17 -23.51
N ALA A 540 14.19 -4.00 -22.19
CA ALA A 540 15.47 -3.96 -21.47
C ALA A 540 16.22 -5.30 -21.60
N LEU A 541 15.52 -6.44 -21.51
CA LEU A 541 16.12 -7.76 -21.76
C LEU A 541 16.68 -7.88 -23.19
N ARG A 542 15.91 -7.46 -24.21
CA ARG A 542 16.40 -7.46 -25.59
C ARG A 542 17.62 -6.57 -25.76
N ARG A 543 17.64 -5.39 -25.14
CA ARG A 543 18.78 -4.46 -25.15
C ARG A 543 20.00 -5.06 -24.46
N LEU A 544 19.83 -5.68 -23.28
CA LEU A 544 20.92 -6.40 -22.59
C LEU A 544 21.53 -7.44 -23.51
N VAL A 545 20.70 -8.30 -24.11
CA VAL A 545 21.14 -9.38 -24.99
C VAL A 545 21.82 -8.83 -26.25
N GLN A 546 21.30 -7.73 -26.81
CA GLN A 546 21.93 -7.04 -27.93
C GLN A 546 23.31 -6.48 -27.54
N LEU A 547 23.47 -5.89 -26.36
CA LEU A 547 24.78 -5.43 -25.87
C LEU A 547 25.76 -6.59 -25.69
N CYS A 548 25.31 -7.71 -25.13
CA CYS A 548 26.12 -8.91 -24.96
C CYS A 548 26.58 -9.50 -26.29
N ALA A 549 25.74 -9.42 -27.33
CA ALA A 549 26.11 -9.80 -28.70
C ALA A 549 27.15 -8.83 -29.30
N LEU A 550 27.01 -7.53 -29.01
CA LEU A 550 27.80 -6.46 -29.59
C LEU A 550 29.25 -6.44 -29.09
N SER A 551 29.48 -6.43 -27.77
CA SER A 551 30.81 -6.19 -27.21
C SER A 551 31.07 -6.86 -25.87
N GLU A 552 32.20 -7.58 -25.80
CA GLU A 552 32.71 -8.18 -24.56
C GLU A 552 33.11 -7.11 -23.52
N PHE A 553 33.56 -5.94 -23.99
CA PHE A 553 33.88 -4.81 -23.11
C PHE A 553 32.65 -4.31 -22.34
N LEU A 554 31.49 -4.23 -22.99
CA LEU A 554 30.25 -3.77 -22.34
C LEU A 554 29.72 -4.79 -21.33
N VAL A 555 29.91 -6.09 -21.59
CA VAL A 555 29.60 -7.17 -20.64
C VAL A 555 30.44 -7.02 -19.37
N GLN A 556 31.75 -6.79 -19.51
CA GLN A 556 32.65 -6.58 -18.37
C GLN A 556 32.28 -5.35 -17.53
N GLN A 557 31.83 -4.27 -18.19
CA GLN A 557 31.33 -3.07 -17.49
C GLN A 557 30.06 -3.38 -16.67
N LEU A 558 29.10 -4.12 -17.24
CA LEU A 558 27.86 -4.50 -16.53
C LEU A 558 28.13 -5.46 -15.36
N GLU A 559 29.13 -6.34 -15.48
CA GLU A 559 29.56 -7.23 -14.39
C GLU A 559 30.18 -6.46 -13.23
N ALA A 560 31.09 -5.53 -13.54
CA ALA A 560 31.76 -4.72 -12.54
C ALA A 560 30.77 -3.74 -11.87
N HIS A 561 29.84 -3.18 -12.65
CA HIS A 561 28.92 -2.13 -12.22
C HIS A 561 27.48 -2.43 -12.64
N PRO A 562 26.75 -3.29 -11.90
CA PRO A 562 25.41 -3.68 -12.32
C PRO A 562 24.35 -2.57 -12.30
N LEU A 563 24.64 -1.43 -11.66
CA LEU A 563 23.76 -0.24 -11.69
C LEU A 563 23.57 0.29 -13.12
N LEU A 564 24.50 -0.01 -14.04
CA LEU A 564 24.41 0.33 -15.45
C LEU A 564 23.25 -0.38 -16.17
N LEU A 565 22.62 -1.40 -15.56
CA LEU A 565 21.40 -2.00 -16.09
C LEU A 565 20.24 -1.01 -16.19
N ASP A 566 20.23 0.03 -15.34
CA ASP A 566 19.19 1.07 -15.38
C ASP A 566 19.22 1.85 -16.69
N GLU A 567 20.39 1.97 -17.33
CA GLU A 567 20.55 2.64 -18.62
C GLU A 567 19.80 1.88 -19.74
N LEU A 568 19.59 0.57 -19.57
CA LEU A 568 18.86 -0.25 -20.56
C LEU A 568 17.35 0.03 -20.57
N LEU A 569 16.85 0.81 -19.62
CA LEU A 569 15.46 1.25 -19.61
C LEU A 569 15.19 2.32 -20.68
N ASP A 570 16.19 3.15 -21.02
CA ASP A 570 16.05 4.19 -22.04
C ASP A 570 16.08 3.58 -23.46
N PRO A 571 15.01 3.74 -24.27
CA PRO A 571 15.00 3.27 -25.64
C PRO A 571 16.06 3.90 -26.54
N ARG A 572 16.56 5.09 -26.19
CA ARG A 572 17.48 5.86 -27.02
C ARG A 572 18.93 5.40 -26.92
N ILE A 573 19.25 4.49 -25.98
CA ILE A 573 20.63 4.07 -25.70
C ILE A 573 21.42 3.58 -26.93
N PHE A 574 20.74 3.07 -27.97
CA PHE A 574 21.36 2.62 -29.22
C PHE A 574 21.26 3.61 -30.39
N SER A 575 20.42 4.64 -30.29
CA SER A 575 20.07 5.50 -31.42
C SER A 575 20.59 6.92 -31.27
N GLU A 576 20.67 7.45 -30.05
CA GLU A 576 21.03 8.84 -29.80
C GLU A 576 22.08 8.93 -28.68
N PRO A 577 23.34 9.29 -28.99
CA PRO A 577 24.33 9.59 -27.97
C PRO A 577 23.95 10.87 -27.21
N PRO A 578 24.09 10.91 -25.88
CA PRO A 578 23.69 12.08 -25.10
C PRO A 578 24.57 13.29 -25.43
N ASP A 579 23.94 14.46 -25.58
CA ASP A 579 24.68 15.70 -25.77
C ASP A 579 25.16 16.30 -24.43
N ARG A 580 26.04 17.32 -24.50
CA ARG A 580 26.60 17.97 -23.31
C ARG A 580 25.52 18.58 -22.42
N GLY A 581 24.47 19.15 -23.03
CA GLY A 581 23.35 19.76 -22.32
C GLY A 581 22.55 18.71 -21.54
N GLU A 582 22.25 17.58 -22.17
CA GLU A 582 21.58 16.43 -21.55
C GLU A 582 22.41 15.85 -20.40
N LEU A 583 23.71 15.63 -20.64
CA LEU A 583 24.65 15.15 -19.61
C LEU A 583 24.69 16.10 -18.40
N ARG A 584 24.71 17.41 -18.65
CA ARG A 584 24.67 18.42 -17.58
C ARG A 584 23.37 18.38 -16.80
N ALA A 585 22.23 18.33 -17.50
CA ALA A 585 20.92 18.30 -16.87
C ALA A 585 20.75 17.05 -15.99
N GLU A 586 21.24 15.90 -16.45
CA GLU A 586 21.21 14.65 -15.69
C GLU A 586 22.09 14.70 -14.44
N LEU A 587 23.32 15.21 -14.55
CA LEU A 587 24.21 15.36 -13.39
C LEU A 587 23.57 16.24 -12.32
N LEU A 588 23.00 17.37 -12.71
CA LEU A 588 22.29 18.27 -11.79
C LEU A 588 21.07 17.58 -11.16
N ALA A 589 20.29 16.84 -11.94
CA ALA A 589 19.13 16.11 -11.43
C ALA A 589 19.49 14.96 -10.48
N ARG A 590 20.67 14.34 -10.65
CA ARG A 590 21.18 13.33 -9.71
C ARG A 590 21.66 14.01 -8.42
N LEU A 591 22.38 15.12 -8.52
CA LEU A 591 22.88 15.88 -7.37
C LEU A 591 21.77 16.54 -6.53
N SER A 592 20.64 16.92 -7.15
CA SER A 592 19.50 17.53 -6.44
C SER A 592 18.67 16.52 -5.64
N ARG A 593 18.90 15.21 -5.81
CA ARG A 593 18.22 14.14 -5.06
C ARG A 593 18.94 13.78 -3.76
N VAL A 594 20.15 14.30 -3.58
CA VAL A 594 20.98 14.08 -2.40
C VAL A 594 21.02 15.39 -1.62
N ASP A 595 20.88 15.31 -0.30
CA ASP A 595 21.01 16.47 0.59
C ASP A 595 22.35 17.19 0.33
N GLU A 596 22.33 18.53 0.32
CA GLU A 596 23.53 19.33 0.14
C GLU A 596 24.57 19.08 1.23
N ALA A 597 24.12 18.72 2.44
CA ALA A 597 24.98 18.39 3.57
C ALA A 597 25.61 16.98 3.46
N ASP A 598 25.04 16.09 2.66
CA ASP A 598 25.48 14.69 2.54
C ASP A 598 26.54 14.51 1.44
N ARG A 599 27.78 14.84 1.80
CA ARG A 599 28.93 14.92 0.89
C ARG A 599 29.30 13.56 0.30
N GLU A 600 29.20 12.49 1.09
CA GLU A 600 29.59 11.15 0.66
C GLU A 600 28.64 10.66 -0.44
N HIS A 601 27.33 10.81 -0.24
CA HIS A 601 26.34 10.44 -1.25
C HIS A 601 26.41 11.33 -2.49
N ARG A 602 26.78 12.62 -2.37
CA ARG A 602 27.03 13.47 -3.55
C ARG A 602 28.23 12.99 -4.35
N LEU A 603 29.32 12.57 -3.70
CA LEU A 603 30.46 11.97 -4.39
C LEU A 603 30.08 10.68 -5.11
N TYR A 604 29.32 9.79 -4.45
CA TYR A 604 28.80 8.59 -5.10
C TYR A 604 27.89 8.92 -6.30
N ALA A 605 27.06 9.97 -6.20
CA ALA A 605 26.21 10.40 -7.31
C ALA A 605 27.03 10.87 -8.52
N ILE A 606 28.14 11.60 -8.30
CA ILE A 606 29.06 12.02 -9.36
C ILE A 606 29.74 10.81 -10.01
N VAL A 607 30.24 9.86 -9.21
CA VAL A 607 30.87 8.64 -9.72
C VAL A 607 29.88 7.81 -10.54
N ASN A 608 28.66 7.60 -10.02
CA ASN A 608 27.61 6.85 -10.71
C ASN A 608 27.19 7.54 -12.01
N PHE A 609 27.13 8.89 -12.03
CA PHE A 609 26.91 9.66 -13.26
C PHE A 609 28.03 9.42 -14.27
N GLN A 610 29.29 9.53 -13.85
CA GLN A 610 30.44 9.38 -14.74
C GLN A 610 30.47 7.98 -15.38
N GLN A 611 30.20 6.94 -14.59
CA GLN A 611 30.13 5.56 -15.09
C GLN A 611 28.99 5.38 -16.10
N ALA A 612 27.78 5.86 -15.77
CA ALA A 612 26.61 5.80 -16.65
C ALA A 612 26.84 6.55 -17.97
N ALA A 613 27.35 7.78 -17.90
CA ALA A 613 27.60 8.61 -19.08
C ALA A 613 28.67 7.97 -19.98
N THR A 614 29.76 7.48 -19.39
CA THR A 614 30.83 6.79 -20.14
C THR A 614 30.31 5.51 -20.79
N PHE A 615 29.47 4.75 -20.08
CA PHE A 615 28.83 3.56 -20.60
C PHE A 615 27.94 3.87 -21.82
N ARG A 616 27.09 4.91 -21.74
CA ARG A 616 26.25 5.33 -22.88
C ARG A 616 27.08 5.76 -24.10
N VAL A 617 28.19 6.48 -23.88
CA VAL A 617 29.12 6.83 -24.97
C VAL A 617 29.73 5.58 -25.60
N ALA A 618 30.15 4.61 -24.80
CA ALA A 618 30.69 3.35 -25.30
C ALA A 618 29.64 2.53 -26.07
N VAL A 619 28.38 2.50 -25.61
CA VAL A 619 27.28 1.85 -26.35
C VAL A 619 27.06 2.55 -27.69
N ALA A 620 27.07 3.88 -27.72
CA ALA A 620 26.84 4.64 -28.95
C ALA A 620 27.97 4.48 -29.98
N ASP A 621 29.23 4.45 -29.52
CA ASP A 621 30.39 4.14 -30.36
C ASP A 621 30.29 2.73 -30.96
N LEU A 622 30.09 1.72 -30.11
CA LEU A 622 30.07 0.32 -30.52
C LEU A 622 28.84 -0.05 -31.36
N SER A 623 27.72 0.69 -31.22
CA SER A 623 26.53 0.53 -32.06
C SER A 623 26.58 1.33 -33.36
N GLY A 624 27.60 2.18 -33.55
CA GLY A 624 27.77 3.03 -34.73
C GLY A 624 26.88 4.28 -34.76
N SER A 625 26.18 4.60 -33.66
CA SER A 625 25.35 5.80 -33.54
C SER A 625 26.13 7.07 -33.17
N LEU A 626 27.37 6.94 -32.69
CA LEU A 626 28.31 8.03 -32.49
C LEU A 626 29.55 7.84 -33.36
N PRO A 627 29.90 8.78 -34.26
CA PRO A 627 31.14 8.70 -35.03
C PRO A 627 32.35 8.70 -34.10
N LEU A 628 33.36 7.86 -34.40
CA LEU A 628 34.59 7.74 -33.60
C LEU A 628 35.27 9.09 -33.30
N MET A 629 35.25 10.02 -34.28
CA MET A 629 35.81 11.37 -34.13
C MET A 629 35.10 12.24 -33.08
N LYS A 630 33.89 11.85 -32.64
CA LYS A 630 33.08 12.53 -31.62
C LYS A 630 33.12 11.84 -30.26
N VAL A 631 33.72 10.66 -30.15
CA VAL A 631 33.84 9.93 -28.87
C VAL A 631 34.72 10.72 -27.90
N SER A 632 35.88 11.21 -28.35
CA SER A 632 36.77 12.03 -27.52
C SER A 632 36.09 13.31 -27.05
N ASP A 633 35.35 14.01 -27.93
CA ASP A 633 34.58 15.21 -27.56
C ASP A 633 33.62 14.90 -26.39
N ARG A 634 32.91 13.77 -26.44
CA ARG A 634 31.95 13.37 -25.39
C ARG A 634 32.62 12.96 -24.09
N LEU A 635 33.76 12.26 -24.16
CA LEU A 635 34.54 11.93 -22.98
C LEU A 635 35.11 13.19 -22.30
N THR A 636 35.53 14.18 -23.09
CA THR A 636 35.94 15.50 -22.60
C THR A 636 34.76 16.25 -21.97
N ASP A 637 33.57 16.23 -22.59
CA ASP A 637 32.35 16.81 -22.00
C ASP A 637 32.05 16.23 -20.62
N ILE A 638 32.11 14.90 -20.48
CA ILE A 638 31.88 14.20 -19.20
C ILE A 638 32.93 14.62 -18.18
N ALA A 639 34.22 14.64 -18.57
CA ALA A 639 35.31 14.99 -17.68
C ALA A 639 35.17 16.41 -17.14
N GLU A 640 34.85 17.39 -17.99
CA GLU A 640 34.65 18.78 -17.57
C GLU A 640 33.44 18.93 -16.63
N LEU A 641 32.34 18.25 -16.92
CA LEU A 641 31.15 18.28 -16.05
C LEU A 641 31.44 17.70 -14.66
N VAL A 642 32.16 16.57 -14.61
CA VAL A 642 32.58 15.95 -13.35
C VAL A 642 33.56 16.85 -12.58
N LEU A 643 34.52 17.45 -13.28
CA LEU A 643 35.48 18.39 -12.67
C LEU A 643 34.77 19.62 -12.08
N GLN A 644 33.79 20.18 -12.80
CA GLN A 644 33.00 21.30 -12.30
C GLN A 644 32.21 20.92 -11.05
N ALA A 645 31.52 19.77 -11.06
CA ALA A 645 30.75 19.32 -9.90
C ALA A 645 31.65 19.01 -8.68
N ALA A 646 32.83 18.43 -8.91
CA ALA A 646 33.82 18.19 -7.86
C ALA A 646 34.38 19.51 -7.30
N LEU A 647 34.64 20.50 -8.17
CA LEU A 647 35.05 21.84 -7.74
C LEU A 647 33.98 22.51 -6.89
N ASP A 648 32.72 22.48 -7.33
CA ASP A 648 31.61 23.09 -6.60
C ASP A 648 31.45 22.45 -5.20
N LEU A 649 31.56 21.12 -5.11
CA LEU A 649 31.51 20.39 -3.84
C LEU A 649 32.66 20.80 -2.90
N ALA A 650 33.90 20.79 -3.40
CA ALA A 650 35.07 21.15 -2.61
C ALA A 650 35.08 22.63 -2.21
N TRP A 651 34.63 23.52 -3.10
CA TRP A 651 34.52 24.95 -2.86
C TRP A 651 33.52 25.24 -1.75
N ASN A 652 32.32 24.66 -1.82
CA ASN A 652 31.30 24.86 -0.80
C ASN A 652 31.76 24.34 0.57
N GLU A 653 32.43 23.19 0.63
CA GLU A 653 33.02 22.67 1.87
C GLU A 653 34.05 23.63 2.48
N LEU A 654 34.96 24.17 1.66
CA LEU A 654 36.00 25.08 2.16
C LEU A 654 35.42 26.44 2.56
N VAL A 655 34.43 26.94 1.82
CA VAL A 655 33.75 28.21 2.15
C VAL A 655 32.97 28.09 3.45
N GLU A 656 32.28 26.99 3.69
CA GLU A 656 31.56 26.75 4.94
C GLU A 656 32.51 26.76 6.15
N ARG A 657 33.71 26.17 6.01
CA ARG A 657 34.69 26.08 7.10
C ARG A 657 35.55 27.33 7.29
N HIS A 658 35.90 28.02 6.21
CA HIS A 658 36.94 29.04 6.21
C HIS A 658 36.49 30.41 5.66
N GLY A 659 35.25 30.51 5.18
CA GLY A 659 34.72 31.68 4.52
C GLY A 659 35.16 31.82 3.06
N VAL A 660 34.56 32.78 2.35
CA VAL A 660 34.86 33.03 0.94
C VAL A 660 36.25 33.68 0.80
N PRO A 661 37.18 33.11 0.01
CA PRO A 661 38.51 33.68 -0.18
C PRO A 661 38.45 35.01 -0.93
N ARG A 662 39.23 35.99 -0.49
CA ARG A 662 39.27 37.36 -1.04
C ARG A 662 40.69 37.78 -1.41
N CYS A 663 40.82 38.56 -2.47
CA CYS A 663 42.07 39.20 -2.87
C CYS A 663 41.89 40.73 -2.95
N ILE A 664 43.01 41.45 -2.95
CA ILE A 664 43.05 42.91 -3.08
C ILE A 664 43.62 43.23 -4.45
N GLU A 665 42.86 43.96 -5.26
CA GLU A 665 43.27 44.45 -6.57
C GLU A 665 42.89 45.93 -6.67
N ASP A 666 43.84 46.81 -7.00
CA ASP A 666 43.66 48.26 -7.05
C ASP A 666 43.02 48.87 -5.79
N GLY A 667 43.39 48.34 -4.61
CA GLY A 667 42.85 48.78 -3.32
C GLY A 667 41.40 48.37 -3.04
N ARG A 668 40.78 47.56 -3.92
CA ARG A 668 39.44 47.01 -3.75
C ARG A 668 39.52 45.52 -3.42
N THR A 669 38.76 45.11 -2.41
CA THR A 669 38.64 43.69 -2.04
C THR A 669 37.63 43.00 -2.96
N ARG A 670 38.05 41.98 -3.70
CA ARG A 670 37.18 41.13 -4.52
C ARG A 670 37.29 39.65 -4.12
N GLN A 671 36.30 38.86 -4.51
CA GLN A 671 36.36 37.40 -4.34
C GLN A 671 37.47 36.83 -5.24
N ALA A 672 38.32 35.97 -4.67
CA ALA A 672 39.35 35.28 -5.42
C ALA A 672 38.70 34.17 -6.27
N GLY A 673 39.12 34.06 -7.54
CA GLY A 673 38.71 32.97 -8.42
C GLY A 673 39.66 31.77 -8.31
N PHE A 674 39.14 30.59 -8.64
CA PHE A 674 39.93 29.37 -8.79
C PHE A 674 39.71 28.80 -10.19
N ALA A 675 40.76 28.30 -10.82
CA ALA A 675 40.69 27.75 -12.17
C ALA A 675 41.43 26.41 -12.23
N ILE A 676 40.83 25.45 -12.94
CA ILE A 676 41.45 24.17 -13.28
C ILE A 676 41.92 24.28 -14.73
N VAL A 677 43.22 24.08 -14.97
CA VAL A 677 43.80 24.13 -16.32
C VAL A 677 44.04 22.71 -16.83
N GLY A 678 43.30 22.31 -17.86
CA GLY A 678 43.46 21.01 -18.51
C GLY A 678 44.71 20.95 -19.38
N TYR A 679 45.53 19.91 -19.21
CA TYR A 679 46.71 19.61 -20.04
C TYR A 679 46.58 18.20 -20.65
N GLY A 680 47.45 17.87 -21.61
CA GLY A 680 47.46 16.56 -22.26
C GLY A 680 46.16 16.30 -23.03
N LYS A 681 45.62 15.08 -22.93
CA LYS A 681 44.40 14.67 -23.65
C LYS A 681 43.11 15.42 -23.25
N LEU A 682 43.11 16.12 -22.12
CA LEU A 682 41.97 16.94 -21.70
C LEU A 682 42.04 18.34 -22.32
N GLY A 683 43.24 18.86 -22.58
CA GLY A 683 43.44 20.21 -23.10
C GLY A 683 43.50 20.29 -24.63
N GLY A 684 43.86 19.20 -25.31
CA GLY A 684 43.80 19.06 -26.77
C GLY A 684 42.62 18.19 -27.18
#